data_AF-A0A8D0BMC6-F1
#
_entry.id   AF-A0A8D0BMC6-F1
#
_cell.length_a   1.000
_cell.length_b   1.000
_cell.length_c   1.000
_cell.angle_alpha   90.00
_cell.angle_beta   90.00
_cell.angle_gamma   90.00
#
_symmetry.space_group_name_H-M   'P 1'
#
loop_
_entity.id
_entity.type
_entity.pdbx_description
1 polymer ?
#
loop_
_entity_poly.entity_id
_entity_poly.type
_entity_poly.pdbx_seq_one_letter_code
_entity_poly.pdbx_strand_id
1 'polypeptide(L)'
;MIQTIARAARGSPKSAGTAERAAAGSPRSPRPVWTGSPPALSPMTEATGETGLEESLERYHRSLHERASESLNQLKDSFDVKDLAMGEGPATLNNFFLHGCHNESEEKAWQELQHSHAVNQLKALLRQQEENETFSSGRRTISPTRPPKAADQSLPALCDLVPIINNQSQYINHLEAEVKFCKEEVSELKNRIHVVVLENEKLHNDLKMLSMEHTLREQTLLDASAVSQNVCGVQDNYSHVHEPAKSSHVKEQATAPTGETDKWQLEKLKHLYQERTEVLDAQVLSLRKELSESQKNCEELSARLKHQHLLSAASGSNRIGGLCLKCAQHEAVLSQTHSNVHVQTIERLSKERDELVAALSSIRGNLNEMQQRECSAYEQVKQAVHMTEEANLEKAEALVQCEQLKKEMERQRERLEKELAIQMEKRAGEREAVRDEMKKDKENLSSLVMTLSQNVATLEAQVDRITREKVSLAKQLEEAQNQKASYDMEINKVCEEVRYQLNQTKMKKDEAEKEYREYRIKTLRELEIKNQETEKLQVELDENKHRLEQAQQDTARAKDECLKLTELLSKAEHQLHVTRLEKENVQQSFSNEAKSRALQAQQREQELTQKMEQMEAQHDKTINELDLLLSCQNALLSKLKEECHILTKKLEHITEKSRSEISQLSQENGYFHDRLEKMQKRNDELEEQCIQHGRIHEKMKLRLHQLDQHCQTTAQQLVELLNKQNELYKERQALSEEVDSLRTQLLSPQQS
;
A
#
# COMPACT_ATOMS: atom_id res chain seq x y z
N MET A 1 50.01 49.15 14.71
CA MET A 1 51.07 48.82 13.74
C MET A 1 50.46 49.02 12.36
N ILE A 2 50.80 50.12 11.66
CA ILE A 2 51.88 50.18 10.65
C ILE A 2 51.41 49.40 9.40
N GLN A 3 50.69 50.05 8.47
CA GLN A 3 51.21 50.69 7.22
C GLN A 3 51.51 49.64 6.13
N THR A 4 51.24 49.83 4.83
CA THR A 4 51.13 51.04 3.97
C THR A 4 50.03 50.76 2.92
N ILE A 5 48.95 51.54 2.72
CA ILE A 5 48.80 52.93 2.21
C ILE A 5 48.94 53.07 0.67
N ALA A 6 47.93 53.75 0.09
CA ALA A 6 47.90 54.43 -1.22
C ALA A 6 47.86 53.58 -2.52
N ARG A 7 47.40 54.13 -3.66
CA ARG A 7 46.21 54.96 -4.00
C ARG A 7 46.27 55.31 -5.51
N ALA A 8 45.10 55.58 -6.10
CA ALA A 8 44.91 56.43 -7.30
C ALA A 8 45.47 55.94 -8.66
N ALA A 9 44.92 56.35 -9.81
CA ALA A 9 43.57 56.86 -10.12
C ALA A 9 43.30 56.92 -11.64
N ARG A 10 42.01 56.91 -12.01
CA ARG A 10 41.38 57.51 -13.23
C ARG A 10 41.92 57.12 -14.62
N GLY A 11 41.04 56.60 -15.49
CA GLY A 11 41.38 56.31 -16.90
C GLY A 11 40.26 55.78 -17.81
N SER A 12 38.98 56.06 -17.52
CA SER A 12 37.87 55.84 -18.46
C SER A 12 37.77 56.99 -19.48
N PRO A 13 37.21 56.82 -20.71
CA PRO A 13 36.05 55.95 -20.97
C PRO A 13 36.03 55.12 -22.28
N LYS A 14 35.06 54.18 -22.32
CA LYS A 14 34.10 53.81 -23.41
C LYS A 14 34.44 54.06 -24.90
N SER A 15 34.01 53.24 -25.85
CA SER A 15 33.39 51.89 -25.82
C SER A 15 33.10 51.38 -27.24
N ALA A 16 33.44 50.12 -27.54
CA ALA A 16 32.78 49.29 -28.55
C ALA A 16 33.17 47.82 -28.32
N GLY A 17 32.27 46.86 -28.54
CA GLY A 17 32.60 45.45 -28.38
C GLY A 17 31.49 44.51 -28.86
N THR A 18 31.87 43.38 -29.44
CA THR A 18 31.00 42.26 -29.82
C THR A 18 31.86 41.04 -30.19
N ALA A 19 31.97 40.04 -29.31
CA ALA A 19 32.52 38.71 -29.62
C ALA A 19 32.25 37.67 -28.49
N GLU A 20 31.29 36.77 -28.75
CA GLU A 20 31.44 35.29 -28.75
C GLU A 20 32.17 34.48 -27.62
N ARG A 21 31.55 33.33 -27.28
CA ARG A 21 32.13 31.94 -27.22
C ARG A 21 32.78 31.35 -25.95
N ALA A 22 32.18 30.26 -25.42
CA ALA A 22 32.77 29.07 -24.72
C ALA A 22 31.64 28.02 -24.49
N ALA A 23 31.77 26.66 -24.44
CA ALA A 23 32.85 25.67 -24.19
C ALA A 23 33.19 25.45 -22.68
N ALA A 24 33.40 24.24 -22.13
CA ALA A 24 33.29 22.82 -22.57
C ALA A 24 33.29 21.85 -21.34
N GLY A 25 33.17 20.51 -21.52
CA GLY A 25 33.39 19.52 -20.43
C GLY A 25 33.22 18.02 -20.81
N SER A 26 34.17 17.16 -20.39
CA SER A 26 34.19 15.67 -20.53
C SER A 26 35.25 15.07 -19.55
N PRO A 27 35.39 13.73 -19.27
CA PRO A 27 35.48 12.57 -20.19
C PRO A 27 34.46 11.43 -19.83
N ARG A 28 34.57 10.09 -20.04
CA ARG A 28 35.67 9.12 -20.36
C ARG A 28 35.15 7.84 -21.06
N SER A 29 35.77 6.66 -20.89
CA SER A 29 35.46 5.35 -21.56
C SER A 29 35.95 4.14 -20.69
N PRO A 30 35.78 2.81 -21.01
CA PRO A 30 36.12 2.09 -22.28
C PRO A 30 35.21 0.89 -22.73
N ARG A 31 35.65 0.08 -23.73
CA ARG A 31 35.01 -1.10 -24.41
C ARG A 31 35.54 -2.49 -23.95
N PRO A 32 34.97 -3.67 -24.35
CA PRO A 32 35.19 -4.41 -25.65
C PRO A 32 33.86 -4.90 -26.34
N VAL A 33 33.68 -5.33 -27.61
CA VAL A 33 34.38 -6.18 -28.64
C VAL A 33 34.25 -7.70 -28.36
N TRP A 34 33.70 -8.59 -29.22
CA TRP A 34 34.28 -9.38 -30.36
C TRP A 34 33.09 -10.03 -31.17
N THR A 35 32.85 -9.87 -32.48
CA THR A 35 33.42 -10.48 -33.74
C THR A 35 33.03 -11.93 -34.12
N GLY A 36 32.38 -12.14 -35.28
CA GLY A 36 32.14 -13.43 -35.97
C GLY A 36 31.07 -13.33 -37.09
N SER A 37 31.28 -13.90 -38.31
CA SER A 37 30.38 -13.69 -39.49
C SER A 37 30.37 -14.91 -40.49
N PRO A 38 29.85 -14.87 -41.75
CA PRO A 38 28.81 -15.83 -42.24
C PRO A 38 29.25 -16.69 -43.46
N PRO A 39 28.35 -17.43 -44.15
CA PRO A 39 27.55 -16.91 -45.30
C PRO A 39 26.08 -17.43 -45.33
N ALA A 40 25.04 -16.86 -45.96
CA ALA A 40 24.79 -15.92 -47.08
C ALA A 40 24.33 -16.58 -48.41
N LEU A 41 23.10 -16.27 -48.89
CA LEU A 41 22.61 -16.10 -50.29
C LEU A 41 21.06 -15.91 -50.36
N SER A 42 20.50 -15.47 -51.50
CA SER A 42 19.12 -14.89 -51.70
C SER A 42 18.40 -15.52 -52.93
N PRO A 43 17.26 -15.02 -53.53
CA PRO A 43 16.21 -14.05 -53.14
C PRO A 43 14.72 -14.45 -53.51
N MET A 44 13.75 -13.55 -53.22
CA MET A 44 12.45 -13.24 -53.89
C MET A 44 11.71 -14.23 -54.84
N THR A 45 10.40 -14.49 -54.60
CA THR A 45 9.24 -14.21 -55.52
C THR A 45 7.86 -14.54 -54.88
N GLU A 46 6.75 -14.18 -55.55
CA GLU A 46 5.39 -14.04 -54.98
C GLU A 46 4.31 -14.96 -55.58
N ALA A 47 3.10 -14.89 -54.98
CA ALA A 47 1.76 -15.14 -55.55
C ALA A 47 1.31 -16.57 -55.93
N THR A 48 0.30 -17.09 -55.19
CA THR A 48 -1.11 -17.21 -55.66
C THR A 48 -1.94 -17.84 -54.53
N GLY A 49 -2.94 -17.15 -53.96
CA GLY A 49 -3.67 -17.68 -52.79
C GLY A 49 -5.03 -17.07 -52.44
N GLU A 50 -5.60 -16.19 -53.27
CA GLU A 50 -6.74 -15.36 -52.87
C GLU A 50 -8.12 -16.01 -53.11
N THR A 51 -8.26 -16.81 -54.17
CA THR A 51 -9.56 -17.40 -54.57
C THR A 51 -10.15 -18.39 -53.55
N GLY A 52 -9.32 -19.09 -52.77
CA GLY A 52 -9.78 -20.00 -51.70
C GLY A 52 -10.31 -19.28 -50.45
N LEU A 53 -9.88 -18.03 -50.24
CA LEU A 53 -10.36 -17.19 -49.13
C LEU A 53 -11.72 -16.58 -49.44
N GLU A 54 -11.95 -16.16 -50.68
CA GLU A 54 -13.17 -15.45 -51.08
C GLU A 54 -14.44 -16.33 -50.96
N GLU A 55 -14.45 -17.56 -51.51
CA GLU A 55 -15.58 -18.49 -51.28
C GLU A 55 -15.79 -18.81 -49.80
N SER A 56 -14.70 -18.84 -49.02
CA SER A 56 -14.75 -19.16 -47.59
C SER A 56 -15.33 -18.00 -46.78
N LEU A 57 -15.05 -16.76 -47.19
CA LEU A 57 -15.70 -15.55 -46.69
C LEU A 57 -17.17 -15.49 -47.12
N GLU A 58 -17.53 -15.83 -48.35
CA GLU A 58 -18.95 -15.88 -48.74
C GLU A 58 -19.76 -16.93 -47.95
N ARG A 59 -19.16 -18.10 -47.67
CA ARG A 59 -19.79 -19.14 -46.83
C ARG A 59 -19.91 -18.68 -45.37
N TYR A 60 -18.92 -17.96 -44.85
CA TYR A 60 -18.95 -17.34 -43.52
C TYR A 60 -20.01 -16.23 -43.42
N HIS A 61 -20.07 -15.33 -44.40
CA HIS A 61 -21.05 -14.24 -44.45
C HIS A 61 -22.50 -14.74 -44.59
N ARG A 62 -22.75 -15.80 -45.39
CA ARG A 62 -24.07 -16.45 -45.45
C ARG A 62 -24.48 -17.03 -44.09
N SER A 63 -23.60 -17.78 -43.43
CA SER A 63 -23.90 -18.32 -42.08
C SER A 63 -24.08 -17.23 -41.01
N LEU A 64 -23.39 -16.08 -41.14
CA LEU A 64 -23.63 -14.90 -40.31
C LEU A 64 -25.02 -14.30 -40.55
N HIS A 65 -25.41 -14.14 -41.81
CA HIS A 65 -26.71 -13.55 -42.18
C HIS A 65 -27.89 -14.46 -41.78
N GLU A 66 -27.75 -15.79 -41.96
CA GLU A 66 -28.75 -16.77 -41.52
C GLU A 66 -28.92 -16.70 -39.99
N ARG A 67 -27.83 -16.75 -39.24
CA ARG A 67 -27.82 -16.71 -37.77
C ARG A 67 -28.34 -15.37 -37.20
N ALA A 68 -28.06 -14.26 -37.89
CA ALA A 68 -28.64 -12.95 -37.58
C ALA A 68 -30.16 -12.90 -37.88
N SER A 69 -30.62 -13.60 -38.93
CA SER A 69 -32.04 -13.71 -39.27
C SER A 69 -32.80 -14.58 -38.27
N GLU A 70 -32.22 -15.71 -37.85
CA GLU A 70 -32.75 -16.54 -36.76
C GLU A 70 -32.81 -15.76 -35.44
N SER A 71 -31.77 -14.98 -35.11
CA SER A 71 -31.75 -14.11 -33.93
C SER A 71 -32.84 -13.03 -34.00
N LEU A 72 -33.08 -12.41 -35.17
CA LEU A 72 -34.15 -11.43 -35.35
C LEU A 72 -35.54 -12.03 -35.22
N ASN A 73 -35.76 -13.25 -35.75
CA ASN A 73 -37.03 -13.96 -35.58
C ASN A 73 -37.26 -14.35 -34.11
N GLN A 74 -36.23 -14.85 -33.42
CA GLN A 74 -36.30 -15.14 -31.97
C GLN A 74 -36.58 -13.89 -31.13
N LEU A 75 -36.04 -12.72 -31.51
CA LEU A 75 -36.43 -11.45 -30.86
C LEU A 75 -37.89 -11.10 -31.16
N LYS A 76 -38.36 -11.25 -32.40
CA LYS A 76 -39.74 -10.94 -32.80
C LYS A 76 -40.75 -11.78 -32.01
N ASP A 77 -40.55 -13.09 -31.95
CA ASP A 77 -41.39 -14.02 -31.17
C ASP A 77 -41.36 -13.68 -29.66
N SER A 78 -40.32 -13.01 -29.17
CA SER A 78 -40.23 -12.54 -27.77
C SER A 78 -40.96 -11.23 -27.47
N PHE A 79 -41.33 -10.45 -28.51
CA PHE A 79 -42.13 -9.23 -28.37
C PHE A 79 -43.64 -9.54 -28.38
N ASP A 80 -44.12 -10.39 -29.29
CA ASP A 80 -45.56 -10.73 -29.44
C ASP A 80 -46.17 -11.41 -28.19
N VAL A 81 -45.36 -11.81 -27.21
CA VAL A 81 -45.77 -12.48 -25.96
C VAL A 81 -46.13 -11.50 -24.82
N LYS A 82 -45.90 -10.17 -24.98
CA LYS A 82 -46.07 -9.20 -23.87
C LYS A 82 -47.37 -8.38 -23.84
N ASP A 83 -48.16 -8.35 -24.91
CA ASP A 83 -49.37 -7.48 -25.01
C ASP A 83 -50.68 -8.17 -24.58
N LEU A 84 -50.62 -9.11 -23.62
CA LEU A 84 -51.79 -9.90 -23.17
C LEU A 84 -52.02 -9.91 -21.64
N ALA A 85 -51.78 -8.80 -20.95
CA ALA A 85 -52.20 -8.65 -19.54
C ALA A 85 -52.38 -7.18 -19.06
N MET A 86 -53.58 -6.61 -19.26
CA MET A 86 -54.34 -5.72 -18.35
C MET A 86 -55.36 -4.90 -19.15
N GLY A 87 -56.58 -4.75 -18.64
CA GLY A 87 -57.64 -3.95 -19.26
C GLY A 87 -58.32 -3.03 -18.25
N GLU A 88 -59.12 -2.09 -18.79
CA GLU A 88 -60.02 -1.16 -18.08
C GLU A 88 -59.31 -0.11 -17.18
N GLY A 89 -59.64 1.19 -17.18
CA GLY A 89 -60.74 1.92 -17.82
C GLY A 89 -60.35 3.31 -18.34
N PRO A 90 -61.32 4.18 -18.68
CA PRO A 90 -61.18 5.14 -19.78
C PRO A 90 -60.59 6.51 -19.43
N ALA A 91 -59.81 7.08 -20.36
CA ALA A 91 -59.42 8.47 -20.39
C ALA A 91 -60.03 9.18 -21.62
N THR A 92 -60.90 10.17 -21.37
CA THR A 92 -61.51 10.98 -22.42
C THR A 92 -60.55 12.08 -22.87
N LEU A 93 -60.12 12.06 -24.14
CA LEU A 93 -60.07 13.24 -25.02
C LEU A 93 -59.80 12.81 -26.47
N ASN A 94 -60.52 13.42 -27.42
CA ASN A 94 -60.56 13.04 -28.83
C ASN A 94 -60.22 14.25 -29.69
N ASN A 95 -59.34 14.07 -30.71
CA ASN A 95 -59.01 14.99 -31.83
C ASN A 95 -58.73 16.48 -31.49
N PHE A 96 -57.69 17.12 -32.02
CA PHE A 96 -57.54 17.38 -33.46
C PHE A 96 -56.10 17.77 -33.80
N PHE A 97 -55.50 17.08 -34.78
CA PHE A 97 -54.32 17.56 -35.53
C PHE A 97 -54.51 17.23 -37.01
N LEU A 98 -54.77 18.23 -37.86
CA LEU A 98 -54.69 18.10 -39.32
C LEU A 98 -54.71 19.47 -40.02
N HIS A 99 -53.50 20.00 -40.28
CA HIS A 99 -52.99 20.64 -41.51
C HIS A 99 -52.06 21.83 -41.24
N GLY A 100 -50.94 21.88 -41.99
CA GLY A 100 -50.02 23.03 -42.02
C GLY A 100 -48.55 22.61 -42.02
N CYS A 101 -48.04 22.04 -43.10
CA CYS A 101 -46.62 21.69 -43.22
C CYS A 101 -45.78 22.90 -43.65
N HIS A 102 -44.61 23.09 -43.03
CA HIS A 102 -43.51 23.86 -43.61
C HIS A 102 -42.14 23.35 -43.09
N ASN A 103 -41.68 22.25 -43.71
CA ASN A 103 -40.31 21.77 -43.99
C ASN A 103 -39.13 21.88 -42.99
N GLU A 104 -39.15 22.68 -41.93
CA GLU A 104 -38.04 22.76 -40.97
C GLU A 104 -38.01 21.59 -39.96
N SER A 105 -39.10 20.84 -39.83
CA SER A 105 -39.23 19.80 -38.80
C SER A 105 -38.50 18.50 -39.15
N GLU A 106 -38.35 18.17 -40.43
CA GLU A 106 -37.72 16.91 -40.84
C GLU A 106 -36.20 16.94 -40.62
N GLU A 107 -35.53 18.03 -41.02
CA GLU A 107 -34.07 18.15 -40.85
C GLU A 107 -33.67 18.19 -39.36
N LYS A 108 -34.49 18.84 -38.51
CA LYS A 108 -34.34 18.81 -37.04
C LYS A 108 -34.57 17.40 -36.49
N ALA A 109 -35.61 16.69 -36.94
CA ALA A 109 -35.87 15.31 -36.53
C ALA A 109 -34.76 14.33 -36.99
N TRP A 110 -34.15 14.54 -38.17
CA TRP A 110 -33.01 13.75 -38.63
C TRP A 110 -31.75 14.01 -37.79
N GLN A 111 -31.46 15.26 -37.43
CA GLN A 111 -30.37 15.61 -36.51
C GLN A 111 -30.61 15.02 -35.11
N GLU A 112 -31.83 15.15 -34.58
CA GLU A 112 -32.23 14.59 -33.29
C GLU A 112 -32.19 13.05 -33.28
N LEU A 113 -32.51 12.39 -34.40
CA LEU A 113 -32.36 10.95 -34.59
C LEU A 113 -30.88 10.53 -34.67
N GLN A 114 -30.01 11.29 -35.33
CA GLN A 114 -28.56 11.03 -35.34
C GLN A 114 -27.93 11.23 -33.95
N HIS A 115 -28.33 12.28 -33.22
CA HIS A 115 -27.89 12.49 -31.85
C HIS A 115 -28.43 11.39 -30.90
N SER A 116 -29.68 10.96 -31.07
CA SER A 116 -30.25 9.80 -30.38
C SER A 116 -29.45 8.52 -30.68
N HIS A 117 -29.09 8.26 -31.94
CA HIS A 117 -28.28 7.11 -32.33
C HIS A 117 -26.88 7.15 -31.69
N ALA A 118 -26.19 8.29 -31.73
CA ALA A 118 -24.89 8.47 -31.08
C ALA A 118 -24.97 8.31 -29.54
N VAL A 119 -26.00 8.86 -28.89
CA VAL A 119 -26.26 8.69 -27.45
C VAL A 119 -26.57 7.23 -27.11
N ASN A 120 -27.28 6.51 -27.97
CA ASN A 120 -27.59 5.09 -27.76
C ASN A 120 -26.37 4.18 -28.01
N GLN A 121 -25.48 4.53 -28.95
CA GLN A 121 -24.17 3.89 -29.09
C GLN A 121 -23.29 4.14 -27.86
N LEU A 122 -23.24 5.36 -27.32
CA LEU A 122 -22.55 5.65 -26.06
C LEU A 122 -23.13 4.86 -24.87
N LYS A 123 -24.47 4.73 -24.78
CA LYS A 123 -25.14 3.87 -23.77
C LYS A 123 -24.95 2.37 -23.99
N ALA A 124 -24.55 1.94 -25.18
CA ALA A 124 -24.16 0.55 -25.45
C ALA A 124 -22.72 0.31 -25.02
N LEU A 125 -21.79 1.20 -25.40
CA LEU A 125 -20.39 1.14 -25.01
C LEU A 125 -20.19 1.25 -23.49
N LEU A 126 -20.94 2.13 -22.81
CA LEU A 126 -20.91 2.25 -21.35
C LEU A 126 -21.39 0.96 -20.67
N ARG A 127 -22.47 0.33 -21.13
CA ARG A 127 -22.91 -0.96 -20.60
C ARG A 127 -21.93 -2.09 -20.89
N GLN A 128 -21.30 -2.08 -22.06
CA GLN A 128 -20.23 -3.03 -22.39
C GLN A 128 -18.99 -2.83 -21.50
N GLN A 129 -18.75 -1.62 -20.98
CA GLN A 129 -17.72 -1.38 -19.97
C GLN A 129 -18.17 -1.87 -18.57
N GLU A 130 -19.40 -1.56 -18.15
CA GLU A 130 -19.98 -2.04 -16.88
C GLU A 130 -19.98 -3.59 -16.80
N GLU A 131 -20.33 -4.27 -17.90
CA GLU A 131 -20.31 -5.73 -18.00
C GLU A 131 -18.89 -6.31 -17.87
N ASN A 132 -17.87 -5.64 -18.44
CA ASN A 132 -16.47 -6.06 -18.30
C ASN A 132 -15.92 -5.86 -16.87
N GLU A 133 -16.27 -4.75 -16.21
CA GLU A 133 -15.84 -4.49 -14.82
C GLU A 133 -16.55 -5.43 -13.80
N THR A 134 -17.76 -5.90 -14.13
CA THR A 134 -18.57 -6.78 -13.26
C THR A 134 -17.94 -8.16 -13.03
N PHE A 135 -17.07 -8.65 -13.92
CA PHE A 135 -16.42 -9.96 -13.76
C PHE A 135 -15.21 -9.98 -12.79
N SER A 136 -14.82 -8.84 -12.18
CA SER A 136 -13.63 -8.75 -11.33
C SER A 136 -13.86 -8.29 -9.88
N SER A 137 -14.91 -8.74 -9.18
CA SER A 137 -15.09 -8.45 -7.73
C SER A 137 -15.72 -9.57 -6.88
N GLY A 138 -15.05 -10.73 -6.82
CA GLY A 138 -15.44 -11.87 -5.98
C GLY A 138 -14.96 -11.77 -4.52
N ARG A 139 -15.67 -11.02 -3.65
CA ARG A 139 -15.29 -10.77 -2.25
C ARG A 139 -15.38 -12.02 -1.34
N ARG A 140 -14.25 -12.50 -0.78
CA ARG A 140 -14.18 -13.36 0.42
C ARG A 140 -12.91 -13.11 1.24
N THR A 141 -12.96 -13.45 2.54
CA THR A 141 -12.00 -13.06 3.58
C THR A 141 -11.16 -14.23 4.10
N ILE A 142 -10.18 -13.90 4.96
CA ILE A 142 -9.31 -14.77 5.78
C ILE A 142 -7.98 -15.19 5.10
N SER A 143 -6.90 -14.99 5.85
CA SER A 143 -5.52 -15.45 5.64
C SER A 143 -4.99 -15.98 7.00
N PRO A 144 -3.79 -16.57 7.15
CA PRO A 144 -2.73 -16.88 6.16
C PRO A 144 -2.24 -18.35 6.19
N THR A 145 -1.30 -18.73 5.30
CA THR A 145 -0.05 -19.52 5.55
C THR A 145 0.70 -19.77 4.22
N ARG A 146 1.87 -20.43 4.23
CA ARG A 146 2.98 -20.36 3.25
C ARG A 146 3.00 -21.56 2.24
N PRO A 147 4.08 -21.84 1.47
CA PRO A 147 4.09 -22.14 0.00
C PRO A 147 3.99 -23.68 -0.31
N PRO A 148 4.17 -24.25 -1.55
CA PRO A 148 4.89 -23.71 -2.72
C PRO A 148 4.51 -24.13 -4.18
N LYS A 149 5.31 -23.59 -5.13
CA LYS A 149 5.71 -24.12 -6.47
C LYS A 149 4.67 -24.30 -7.61
N ALA A 150 4.79 -23.39 -8.57
CA ALA A 150 5.06 -23.62 -10.00
C ALA A 150 4.07 -24.41 -10.89
N ALA A 151 3.45 -23.67 -11.81
CA ALA A 151 3.21 -24.11 -13.19
C ALA A 151 3.30 -22.87 -14.13
N ASP A 152 4.18 -22.90 -15.12
CA ASP A 152 4.26 -21.86 -16.15
C ASP A 152 3.22 -22.11 -17.25
N GLN A 153 2.37 -21.11 -17.53
CA GLN A 153 1.68 -20.98 -18.83
C GLN A 153 1.64 -19.49 -19.23
N SER A 154 2.66 -19.10 -20.02
CA SER A 154 2.70 -17.92 -20.90
C SER A 154 2.09 -16.61 -20.39
N LEU A 155 2.89 -15.80 -19.70
CA LEU A 155 2.84 -14.35 -19.91
C LEU A 155 3.32 -14.05 -21.36
N PRO A 156 2.76 -13.04 -22.06
CA PRO A 156 3.35 -12.54 -23.31
C PRO A 156 4.81 -12.14 -23.10
N ALA A 157 5.68 -12.39 -24.08
CA ALA A 157 7.09 -12.10 -23.90
C ALA A 157 7.30 -10.59 -23.77
N LEU A 158 8.22 -10.18 -22.88
CA LEU A 158 8.45 -8.75 -22.60
C LEU A 158 8.83 -7.95 -23.86
N CYS A 159 9.38 -8.62 -24.88
CA CYS A 159 9.69 -8.08 -26.19
C CYS A 159 8.46 -7.63 -26.98
N ASP A 160 7.30 -8.29 -26.82
CA ASP A 160 6.08 -8.02 -27.61
C ASP A 160 5.34 -6.78 -27.11
N LEU A 161 5.49 -6.45 -25.81
CA LEU A 161 4.93 -5.22 -25.24
C LEU A 161 5.69 -3.96 -25.65
N VAL A 162 6.98 -4.03 -25.96
CA VAL A 162 7.79 -2.84 -26.29
C VAL A 162 7.30 -2.12 -27.56
N PRO A 163 7.01 -2.80 -28.69
CA PRO A 163 6.35 -2.19 -29.84
C PRO A 163 4.98 -1.59 -29.50
N ILE A 164 4.17 -2.29 -28.70
CA ILE A 164 2.81 -1.83 -28.33
C ILE A 164 2.88 -0.55 -27.50
N ILE A 165 3.75 -0.50 -26.48
CA ILE A 165 3.97 0.68 -25.63
C ILE A 165 4.54 1.84 -26.46
N ASN A 166 5.47 1.57 -27.39
CA ASN A 166 6.00 2.59 -28.29
C ASN A 166 4.92 3.14 -29.23
N ASN A 167 4.06 2.29 -29.80
CA ASN A 167 2.96 2.71 -30.67
C ASN A 167 1.90 3.49 -29.88
N GLN A 168 1.59 3.09 -28.65
CA GLN A 168 0.73 3.85 -27.73
C GLN A 168 1.33 5.22 -27.39
N SER A 169 2.64 5.29 -27.13
CA SER A 169 3.33 6.57 -26.92
C SER A 169 3.30 7.47 -28.16
N GLN A 170 3.49 6.92 -29.36
CA GLN A 170 3.36 7.66 -30.62
C GLN A 170 1.92 8.17 -30.84
N TYR A 171 0.91 7.37 -30.51
CA TYR A 171 -0.50 7.77 -30.57
C TYR A 171 -0.85 8.86 -29.54
N ILE A 172 -0.33 8.77 -28.31
CA ILE A 172 -0.45 9.82 -27.29
C ILE A 172 0.20 11.12 -27.78
N ASN A 173 1.43 11.06 -28.30
CA ASN A 173 2.13 12.23 -28.84
C ASN A 173 1.36 12.88 -30.02
N HIS A 174 0.69 12.07 -30.84
CA HIS A 174 -0.17 12.54 -31.93
C HIS A 174 -1.43 13.26 -31.41
N LEU A 175 -2.14 12.67 -30.44
CA LEU A 175 -3.30 13.29 -29.80
C LEU A 175 -2.91 14.56 -29.03
N GLU A 176 -1.74 14.59 -28.37
CA GLU A 176 -1.22 15.80 -27.72
C GLU A 176 -0.91 16.90 -28.75
N ALA A 177 -0.40 16.56 -29.93
CA ALA A 177 -0.19 17.50 -31.02
C ALA A 177 -1.51 18.04 -31.60
N GLU A 178 -2.53 17.21 -31.78
CA GLU A 178 -3.87 17.64 -32.21
C GLU A 178 -4.56 18.52 -31.17
N VAL A 179 -4.53 18.12 -29.89
CA VAL A 179 -5.06 18.91 -28.78
C VAL A 179 -4.32 20.24 -28.65
N LYS A 180 -3.02 20.29 -28.96
CA LYS A 180 -2.26 21.54 -29.03
C LYS A 180 -2.70 22.39 -30.22
N PHE A 181 -2.79 21.83 -31.42
CA PHE A 181 -3.27 22.53 -32.62
C PHE A 181 -4.67 23.14 -32.40
N CYS A 182 -5.62 22.36 -31.88
CA CYS A 182 -6.96 22.84 -31.55
C CYS A 182 -6.96 23.95 -30.48
N LYS A 183 -6.03 23.94 -29.51
CA LYS A 183 -5.86 25.03 -28.53
C LYS A 183 -5.27 26.30 -29.18
N GLU A 184 -4.38 26.14 -30.15
CA GLU A 184 -3.76 27.25 -30.88
C GLU A 184 -4.80 27.91 -31.83
N GLU A 185 -5.54 27.11 -32.62
CA GLU A 185 -6.68 27.57 -33.44
C GLU A 185 -7.77 28.27 -32.62
N VAL A 186 -8.22 27.68 -31.50
CA VAL A 186 -9.22 28.33 -30.62
C VAL A 186 -8.68 29.62 -29.99
N SER A 187 -7.36 29.70 -29.75
CA SER A 187 -6.72 30.93 -29.27
C SER A 187 -6.63 32.01 -30.35
N GLU A 188 -6.35 31.64 -31.60
CA GLU A 188 -6.38 32.59 -32.71
C GLU A 188 -7.80 33.04 -33.02
N LEU A 189 -8.78 32.13 -33.06
CA LEU A 189 -10.19 32.45 -33.24
C LEU A 189 -10.69 33.41 -32.14
N LYS A 190 -10.30 33.19 -30.88
CA LYS A 190 -10.55 34.13 -29.77
C LYS A 190 -9.93 35.51 -30.03
N ASN A 191 -8.70 35.58 -30.54
CA ASN A 191 -8.05 36.84 -30.88
C ASN A 191 -8.76 37.56 -32.04
N ARG A 192 -9.16 36.83 -33.09
CA ARG A 192 -9.96 37.36 -34.21
C ARG A 192 -11.32 37.90 -33.74
N ILE A 193 -12.02 37.15 -32.88
CA ILE A 193 -13.27 37.60 -32.24
C ILE A 193 -13.04 38.86 -31.40
N HIS A 194 -11.95 38.94 -30.63
CA HIS A 194 -11.64 40.12 -29.82
C HIS A 194 -11.40 41.37 -30.68
N VAL A 195 -10.69 41.24 -31.82
CA VAL A 195 -10.53 42.33 -32.79
C VAL A 195 -11.88 42.77 -33.36
N VAL A 196 -12.73 41.82 -33.76
CA VAL A 196 -14.08 42.13 -34.28
C VAL A 196 -14.98 42.78 -33.21
N VAL A 197 -14.85 42.41 -31.94
CA VAL A 197 -15.56 43.07 -30.83
C VAL A 197 -15.07 44.51 -30.65
N LEU A 198 -13.76 44.75 -30.62
CA LEU A 198 -13.19 46.10 -30.52
C LEU A 198 -13.55 46.98 -31.73
N GLU A 199 -13.63 46.40 -32.93
CA GLU A 199 -14.08 47.11 -34.13
C GLU A 199 -15.59 47.44 -34.07
N ASN A 200 -16.43 46.52 -33.58
CA ASN A 200 -17.85 46.81 -33.35
C ASN A 200 -18.07 47.84 -32.23
N GLU A 201 -17.31 47.79 -31.14
CA GLU A 201 -17.34 48.82 -30.08
C GLU A 201 -16.94 50.18 -30.65
N LYS A 202 -15.90 50.23 -31.50
CA LYS A 202 -15.51 51.46 -32.18
C LYS A 202 -16.62 51.96 -33.11
N LEU A 203 -17.16 51.11 -34.00
CA LEU A 203 -18.24 51.47 -34.93
C LEU A 203 -19.51 51.92 -34.19
N HIS A 204 -19.84 51.32 -33.04
CA HIS A 204 -20.96 51.74 -32.21
C HIS A 204 -20.71 53.13 -31.58
N ASN A 205 -19.48 53.42 -31.16
CA ASN A 205 -19.10 54.75 -30.69
C ASN A 205 -19.09 55.78 -31.83
N ASP A 206 -18.59 55.43 -33.01
CA ASP A 206 -18.59 56.30 -34.21
C ASP A 206 -20.04 56.62 -34.65
N LEU A 207 -20.94 55.62 -34.65
CA LEU A 207 -22.38 55.82 -34.89
C LEU A 207 -23.06 56.69 -33.83
N LYS A 208 -22.68 56.53 -32.56
CA LYS A 208 -23.18 57.35 -31.45
C LYS A 208 -22.71 58.81 -31.58
N MET A 209 -21.46 59.03 -31.98
CA MET A 209 -20.93 60.37 -32.28
C MET A 209 -21.64 61.00 -33.48
N LEU A 210 -21.90 60.24 -34.55
CA LEU A 210 -22.68 60.71 -35.71
C LEU A 210 -24.14 61.04 -35.35
N SER A 211 -24.77 60.26 -34.47
CA SER A 211 -26.11 60.54 -33.95
C SER A 211 -26.14 61.82 -33.08
N MET A 212 -25.08 62.06 -32.30
CA MET A 212 -24.89 63.32 -31.56
C MET A 212 -24.62 64.51 -32.51
N GLU A 213 -23.84 64.34 -33.58
CA GLU A 213 -23.64 65.38 -34.60
C GLU A 213 -24.95 65.69 -35.35
N HIS A 214 -25.76 64.67 -35.67
CA HIS A 214 -27.05 64.86 -36.33
C HIS A 214 -28.03 65.64 -35.45
N THR A 215 -28.19 65.25 -34.18
CA THR A 215 -29.09 65.95 -33.25
C THR A 215 -28.62 67.37 -32.92
N LEU A 216 -27.31 67.62 -32.83
CA LEU A 216 -26.76 68.98 -32.73
C LEU A 216 -26.98 69.80 -34.02
N ARG A 217 -26.86 69.19 -35.20
CA ARG A 217 -27.14 69.83 -36.49
C ARG A 217 -28.64 70.16 -36.64
N GLU A 218 -29.53 69.29 -36.19
CA GLU A 218 -30.97 69.55 -36.14
C GLU A 218 -31.33 70.67 -35.14
N GLN A 219 -30.74 70.69 -33.95
CA GLN A 219 -30.90 71.81 -33.00
C GLN A 219 -30.39 73.13 -33.59
N THR A 220 -29.24 73.11 -34.28
CA THR A 220 -28.70 74.30 -34.96
C THR A 220 -29.64 74.82 -36.06
N LEU A 221 -30.36 73.94 -36.76
CA LEU A 221 -31.36 74.31 -37.76
C LEU A 221 -32.66 74.85 -37.14
N LEU A 222 -33.07 74.31 -35.98
CA LEU A 222 -34.23 74.79 -35.23
C LEU A 222 -34.00 76.20 -34.66
N ASP A 223 -32.82 76.46 -34.08
CA ASP A 223 -32.45 77.80 -33.60
C ASP A 223 -32.33 78.82 -34.74
N ALA A 224 -31.81 78.40 -35.91
CA ALA A 224 -31.78 79.25 -37.11
C ALA A 224 -33.19 79.61 -37.63
N SER A 225 -34.19 78.74 -37.41
CA SER A 225 -35.59 78.99 -37.80
C SER A 225 -36.30 80.02 -36.91
N ALA A 226 -35.74 80.38 -35.75
CA ALA A 226 -36.38 81.30 -34.80
C ALA A 226 -36.24 82.79 -35.17
N VAL A 227 -35.41 83.14 -36.16
CA VAL A 227 -35.02 84.55 -36.45
C VAL A 227 -35.28 84.95 -37.91
N SER A 228 -36.51 84.79 -38.41
CA SER A 228 -37.06 85.58 -39.55
C SER A 228 -38.57 85.38 -39.80
N GLN A 229 -39.42 85.73 -38.82
CA GLN A 229 -40.84 85.99 -39.10
C GLN A 229 -41.35 87.23 -38.35
N ASN A 230 -41.21 88.41 -38.98
CA ASN A 230 -42.07 89.57 -38.74
C ASN A 230 -41.80 90.66 -39.80
N VAL A 231 -42.78 90.91 -40.68
CA VAL A 231 -43.28 92.24 -41.11
C VAL A 231 -44.31 92.03 -42.23
N CYS A 232 -45.52 92.56 -42.01
CA CYS A 232 -46.63 92.90 -42.91
C CYS A 232 -47.00 92.03 -44.14
N GLY A 233 -48.31 91.86 -44.35
CA GLY A 233 -48.89 91.43 -45.63
C GLY A 233 -49.53 92.61 -46.39
N VAL A 234 -50.72 92.37 -46.95
CA VAL A 234 -51.64 93.32 -47.63
C VAL A 234 -51.45 93.48 -49.15
N GLN A 235 -52.38 92.84 -49.88
CA GLN A 235 -53.12 93.35 -51.05
C GLN A 235 -52.67 93.06 -52.50
N ASP A 236 -53.60 92.36 -53.20
CA ASP A 236 -54.04 92.37 -54.61
C ASP A 236 -53.12 92.61 -55.84
N ASN A 237 -53.39 91.76 -56.84
CA ASN A 237 -53.81 92.08 -58.22
C ASN A 237 -52.91 91.77 -59.46
N TYR A 238 -53.59 91.19 -60.46
CA TYR A 238 -53.33 91.12 -61.91
C TYR A 238 -52.01 90.57 -62.50
N SER A 239 -52.09 89.28 -62.87
CA SER A 239 -52.11 88.82 -64.29
C SER A 239 -50.83 88.33 -65.02
N HIS A 240 -51.09 87.31 -65.85
CA HIS A 240 -50.49 86.98 -67.16
C HIS A 240 -49.29 86.01 -67.29
N VAL A 241 -49.63 84.71 -67.29
CA VAL A 241 -49.34 83.73 -68.37
C VAL A 241 -47.87 83.54 -68.84
N HIS A 242 -47.30 82.35 -68.57
CA HIS A 242 -47.22 81.31 -69.62
C HIS A 242 -47.03 79.87 -69.09
N GLU A 243 -47.59 78.94 -69.86
CA GLU A 243 -47.43 77.47 -69.83
C GLU A 243 -45.98 77.00 -70.18
N PRO A 244 -45.55 75.72 -69.99
CA PRO A 244 -46.35 74.54 -70.38
C PRO A 244 -46.22 73.20 -69.60
N ALA A 245 -47.22 72.35 -69.89
CA ALA A 245 -47.13 70.90 -70.13
C ALA A 245 -46.97 69.86 -68.97
N LYS A 246 -48.07 69.12 -68.81
CA LYS A 246 -48.15 67.63 -68.78
C LYS A 246 -47.58 66.88 -67.56
N SER A 247 -48.50 66.44 -66.70
CA SER A 247 -48.36 65.22 -65.90
C SER A 247 -49.57 64.30 -66.15
N SER A 248 -49.33 63.02 -66.47
CA SER A 248 -50.25 61.89 -66.27
C SER A 248 -49.71 60.59 -66.86
N HIS A 249 -49.09 59.74 -66.02
CA HIS A 249 -49.29 58.29 -66.09
C HIS A 249 -48.74 57.60 -64.84
N VAL A 250 -49.61 56.88 -64.12
CA VAL A 250 -49.26 55.79 -63.21
C VAL A 250 -50.17 54.61 -63.54
N LYS A 251 -49.64 53.40 -63.38
CA LYS A 251 -50.30 52.10 -63.65
C LYS A 251 -50.98 51.60 -62.37
N GLU A 252 -52.21 51.07 -62.38
CA GLU A 252 -52.76 49.87 -63.08
C GLU A 252 -52.52 48.59 -62.25
N GLN A 253 -53.51 47.67 -62.27
CA GLN A 253 -53.66 46.42 -61.46
C GLN A 253 -54.23 46.63 -60.03
N ALA A 254 -55.13 45.78 -59.51
CA ALA A 254 -56.06 44.80 -60.12
C ALA A 254 -57.23 44.55 -59.10
N THR A 255 -58.47 44.23 -59.49
CA THR A 255 -58.94 42.89 -59.92
C THR A 255 -60.44 42.95 -60.36
N ALA A 256 -60.99 41.87 -60.91
CA ALA A 256 -62.38 41.73 -61.42
C ALA A 256 -63.23 40.82 -60.49
N PRO A 257 -64.47 40.33 -60.81
CA PRO A 257 -65.32 40.54 -62.02
C PRO A 257 -66.86 40.66 -61.79
N THR A 258 -67.56 41.61 -62.47
CA THR A 258 -69.05 41.57 -62.55
C THR A 258 -69.69 42.24 -63.80
N GLY A 259 -68.92 42.60 -64.83
CA GLY A 259 -69.33 43.63 -65.81
C GLY A 259 -70.07 43.20 -67.10
N GLU A 260 -70.31 41.91 -67.36
CA GLU A 260 -70.74 41.46 -68.70
C GLU A 260 -72.24 41.68 -68.98
N THR A 261 -73.10 41.50 -67.99
CA THR A 261 -74.57 41.63 -68.14
C THR A 261 -75.00 43.05 -68.53
N ASP A 262 -74.38 44.06 -67.89
CA ASP A 262 -74.76 45.46 -68.06
C ASP A 262 -74.24 46.06 -69.38
N LYS A 263 -73.11 45.54 -69.88
CA LYS A 263 -72.55 45.95 -71.17
C LYS A 263 -73.51 45.61 -72.32
N TRP A 264 -74.11 44.41 -72.29
CA TRP A 264 -75.10 43.99 -73.27
C TRP A 264 -76.41 44.80 -73.20
N GLN A 265 -76.88 45.15 -72.00
CA GLN A 265 -78.02 46.05 -71.81
C GLN A 265 -77.77 47.42 -72.46
N LEU A 266 -76.58 47.99 -72.25
CA LEU A 266 -76.19 49.30 -72.78
C LEU A 266 -76.04 49.31 -74.31
N GLU A 267 -75.48 48.26 -74.90
CA GLU A 267 -75.34 48.13 -76.36
C GLU A 267 -76.71 47.95 -77.05
N LYS A 268 -77.61 47.15 -76.48
CA LYS A 268 -78.99 47.02 -76.96
C LYS A 268 -79.76 48.35 -76.88
N LEU A 269 -79.58 49.11 -75.80
CA LEU A 269 -80.23 50.41 -75.63
C LEU A 269 -79.72 51.45 -76.64
N LYS A 270 -78.41 51.43 -76.97
CA LYS A 270 -77.84 52.27 -78.04
C LYS A 270 -78.47 52.00 -79.40
N HIS A 271 -78.65 50.72 -79.78
CA HIS A 271 -79.26 50.36 -81.07
C HIS A 271 -80.69 50.92 -81.23
N LEU A 272 -81.48 50.86 -80.16
CA LEU A 272 -82.85 51.40 -80.16
C LEU A 272 -82.90 52.94 -80.26
N TYR A 273 -81.91 53.65 -79.71
CA TYR A 273 -81.79 55.10 -79.90
C TYR A 273 -81.25 55.46 -81.29
N GLN A 274 -80.36 54.65 -81.85
CA GLN A 274 -79.82 54.80 -83.21
C GLN A 274 -80.97 54.71 -84.24
N GLU A 275 -81.71 53.60 -84.27
CA GLU A 275 -82.87 53.39 -85.16
C GLU A 275 -83.92 54.51 -85.02
N ARG A 276 -84.22 54.91 -83.78
CA ARG A 276 -85.20 55.98 -83.51
C ARG A 276 -84.74 57.34 -84.01
N THR A 277 -83.44 57.59 -84.07
CA THR A 277 -82.88 58.84 -84.61
C THR A 277 -82.96 58.83 -86.14
N GLU A 278 -82.56 57.72 -86.77
CA GLU A 278 -82.60 57.56 -88.22
C GLU A 278 -84.03 57.66 -88.80
N VAL A 279 -85.04 57.15 -88.08
CA VAL A 279 -86.47 57.32 -88.43
C VAL A 279 -86.93 58.78 -88.33
N LEU A 280 -86.44 59.54 -87.34
CA LEU A 280 -86.79 60.96 -87.20
C LEU A 280 -86.12 61.82 -88.27
N ASP A 281 -84.84 61.56 -88.59
CA ASP A 281 -84.13 62.25 -89.67
C ASP A 281 -84.78 61.98 -91.04
N ALA A 282 -85.23 60.74 -91.29
CA ALA A 282 -86.00 60.41 -92.49
C ALA A 282 -87.33 61.22 -92.59
N GLN A 283 -88.06 61.39 -91.47
CA GLN A 283 -89.27 62.24 -91.46
C GLN A 283 -88.94 63.72 -91.71
N VAL A 284 -87.88 64.25 -91.10
CA VAL A 284 -87.42 65.63 -91.33
C VAL A 284 -87.04 65.87 -92.79
N LEU A 285 -86.41 64.89 -93.45
CA LEU A 285 -86.07 64.96 -94.87
C LEU A 285 -87.30 64.92 -95.78
N SER A 286 -88.32 64.10 -95.47
CA SER A 286 -89.59 64.09 -96.23
C SER A 286 -90.31 65.44 -96.13
N LEU A 287 -90.51 65.94 -94.91
CA LEU A 287 -91.20 67.22 -94.67
C LEU A 287 -90.48 68.41 -95.34
N ARG A 288 -89.14 68.40 -95.38
CA ARG A 288 -88.36 69.41 -96.12
C ARG A 288 -88.58 69.33 -97.64
N LYS A 289 -88.71 68.13 -98.20
CA LYS A 289 -89.00 67.92 -99.62
C LYS A 289 -90.41 68.42 -99.97
N GLU A 290 -91.41 68.02 -99.19
CA GLU A 290 -92.82 68.42 -99.33
C GLU A 290 -92.99 69.95 -99.21
N LEU A 291 -92.27 70.59 -98.28
CA LEU A 291 -92.24 72.06 -98.17
C LEU A 291 -91.65 72.73 -99.43
N SER A 292 -90.58 72.17 -100.00
CA SER A 292 -89.97 72.71 -101.23
C SER A 292 -90.85 72.53 -102.48
N GLU A 293 -91.69 71.50 -102.50
CA GLU A 293 -92.62 71.23 -103.60
C GLU A 293 -93.88 72.10 -103.51
N SER A 294 -94.43 72.27 -102.29
CA SER A 294 -95.54 73.20 -102.06
C SER A 294 -95.17 74.67 -102.30
N GLN A 295 -93.95 75.11 -101.93
CA GLN A 295 -93.49 76.46 -102.22
C GLN A 295 -93.48 76.76 -103.74
N LYS A 296 -92.94 75.85 -104.56
CA LYS A 296 -92.91 76.00 -106.02
C LYS A 296 -94.31 76.12 -106.62
N ASN A 297 -95.26 75.34 -106.14
CA ASN A 297 -96.66 75.41 -106.59
C ASN A 297 -97.29 76.78 -106.29
N CYS A 298 -96.99 77.38 -105.13
CA CYS A 298 -97.45 78.74 -104.78
C CYS A 298 -96.84 79.82 -105.69
N GLU A 299 -95.55 79.70 -106.01
CA GLU A 299 -94.86 80.62 -106.93
C GLU A 299 -95.46 80.56 -108.34
N GLU A 300 -95.78 79.35 -108.84
CA GLU A 300 -96.39 79.17 -110.17
C GLU A 300 -97.82 79.72 -110.25
N LEU A 301 -98.64 79.54 -109.20
CA LEU A 301 -99.98 80.14 -109.11
C LEU A 301 -99.92 81.67 -109.04
N SER A 302 -98.94 82.24 -108.33
CA SER A 302 -98.72 83.70 -108.26
C SER A 302 -98.42 84.31 -109.64
N ALA A 303 -97.66 83.60 -110.48
CA ALA A 303 -97.36 84.04 -111.84
C ALA A 303 -98.62 84.09 -112.73
N ARG A 304 -99.48 83.06 -112.65
CA ARG A 304 -100.73 82.98 -113.44
C ARG A 304 -101.70 84.11 -113.10
N LEU A 305 -101.88 84.44 -111.81
CA LEU A 305 -102.83 85.46 -111.35
C LEU A 305 -102.42 86.89 -111.78
N LYS A 306 -101.11 87.17 -111.81
CA LYS A 306 -100.57 88.47 -112.30
C LYS A 306 -100.83 88.70 -113.79
N HIS A 307 -100.83 87.65 -114.60
CA HIS A 307 -101.15 87.74 -116.03
C HIS A 307 -102.61 88.13 -116.28
N GLN A 308 -103.54 87.62 -115.47
CA GLN A 308 -104.97 87.87 -115.62
C GLN A 308 -105.39 89.32 -115.26
N HIS A 309 -104.72 89.95 -114.30
CA HIS A 309 -105.08 91.31 -113.84
C HIS A 309 -104.80 92.42 -114.87
N LEU A 310 -103.81 92.26 -115.75
CA LEU A 310 -103.39 93.30 -116.70
C LEU A 310 -104.38 93.51 -117.86
N LEU A 311 -105.31 92.58 -118.10
CA LEU A 311 -106.24 92.62 -119.23
C LEU A 311 -107.54 93.41 -118.96
N SER A 312 -107.85 93.73 -117.69
CA SER A 312 -109.19 94.18 -117.28
C SER A 312 -109.36 95.70 -117.10
N ALA A 313 -108.30 96.50 -117.26
CA ALA A 313 -108.25 97.86 -116.71
C ALA A 313 -108.61 99.03 -117.68
N ALA A 314 -109.23 98.76 -118.84
CA ALA A 314 -109.14 99.66 -120.00
C ALA A 314 -110.48 100.16 -120.64
N SER A 315 -111.56 100.45 -119.89
CA SER A 315 -112.82 100.98 -120.49
C SER A 315 -113.79 101.73 -119.53
N GLY A 316 -114.26 102.95 -119.88
CA GLY A 316 -115.41 103.66 -119.25
C GLY A 316 -115.38 105.22 -119.32
N SER A 317 -116.52 105.94 -119.53
CA SER A 317 -116.59 107.44 -119.65
C SER A 317 -118.03 108.08 -119.69
N ASN A 318 -118.16 109.44 -119.59
CA ASN A 318 -119.34 110.37 -119.85
C ASN A 318 -120.44 110.55 -118.73
N ARG A 319 -121.34 111.58 -118.64
CA ARG A 319 -121.77 112.79 -119.44
C ARG A 319 -122.15 114.07 -118.60
N ILE A 320 -123.16 114.92 -118.98
CA ILE A 320 -123.36 116.39 -118.68
C ILE A 320 -124.88 116.83 -118.73
N GLY A 321 -125.32 118.00 -118.20
CA GLY A 321 -126.62 118.68 -118.55
C GLY A 321 -126.89 120.12 -117.96
N GLY A 322 -127.82 120.94 -118.52
CA GLY A 322 -128.28 122.26 -117.96
C GLY A 322 -129.14 123.23 -118.85
N LEU A 323 -129.59 124.36 -118.27
CA LEU A 323 -130.16 125.66 -118.81
C LEU A 323 -131.49 125.77 -119.63
N CYS A 324 -132.17 126.93 -119.55
CA CYS A 324 -133.11 127.50 -120.54
C CYS A 324 -133.35 129.03 -120.34
N LEU A 325 -133.75 129.79 -121.38
CA LEU A 325 -133.90 131.26 -121.37
C LEU A 325 -134.79 131.77 -122.54
N LYS A 326 -136.02 132.29 -122.30
CA LYS A 326 -136.82 133.13 -123.25
C LYS A 326 -138.23 133.52 -122.71
N CYS A 327 -138.39 134.79 -122.31
CA CYS A 327 -139.63 135.59 -122.21
C CYS A 327 -139.22 137.01 -121.76
N ALA A 328 -139.78 138.16 -122.17
CA ALA A 328 -140.46 138.70 -123.36
C ALA A 328 -141.25 139.94 -122.86
N GLN A 329 -141.25 141.08 -123.58
CA GLN A 329 -141.89 142.34 -123.14
C GLN A 329 -142.91 142.82 -124.17
N HIS A 330 -144.10 143.29 -123.75
CA HIS A 330 -144.83 144.45 -124.32
C HIS A 330 -146.11 144.81 -123.51
N GLU A 331 -146.77 145.90 -123.93
CA GLU A 331 -147.97 146.59 -123.38
C GLU A 331 -147.69 147.56 -122.20
N ALA A 332 -147.79 148.89 -122.34
CA ALA A 332 -148.82 149.81 -122.87
C ALA A 332 -149.85 150.21 -121.77
N VAL A 333 -149.76 151.39 -121.13
CA VAL A 333 -149.99 152.78 -121.64
C VAL A 333 -151.46 153.10 -121.91
N LEU A 334 -152.20 153.47 -120.85
CA LEU A 334 -152.92 154.76 -120.71
C LEU A 334 -153.62 154.89 -119.34
N SER A 335 -153.83 156.14 -118.90
CA SER A 335 -154.79 156.62 -117.84
C SER A 335 -154.79 155.99 -116.43
N GLN A 336 -154.82 156.75 -115.32
CA GLN A 336 -154.50 158.18 -115.10
C GLN A 336 -154.33 158.44 -113.58
N THR A 337 -153.26 159.14 -113.18
CA THR A 337 -152.92 159.56 -111.79
C THR A 337 -152.64 158.45 -110.73
N HIS A 338 -151.83 158.81 -109.73
CA HIS A 338 -151.37 158.02 -108.55
C HIS A 338 -150.36 156.87 -108.81
N SER A 339 -149.10 157.03 -108.35
CA SER A 339 -148.06 155.98 -108.51
C SER A 339 -147.01 155.82 -107.38
N ASN A 340 -146.91 156.74 -106.41
CA ASN A 340 -145.75 156.79 -105.50
C ASN A 340 -145.60 155.58 -104.53
N VAL A 341 -146.72 155.00 -104.08
CA VAL A 341 -146.76 154.03 -102.95
C VAL A 341 -146.12 152.68 -103.27
N HIS A 342 -146.16 152.24 -104.54
CA HIS A 342 -145.73 150.88 -104.90
C HIS A 342 -144.21 150.71 -104.88
N VAL A 343 -143.44 151.73 -105.28
CA VAL A 343 -141.96 151.67 -105.34
C VAL A 343 -141.36 151.43 -103.95
N GLN A 344 -141.79 152.21 -102.95
CA GLN A 344 -141.31 152.13 -101.56
C GLN A 344 -141.57 150.75 -100.91
N THR A 345 -142.54 149.99 -101.43
CA THR A 345 -142.86 148.64 -100.93
C THR A 345 -141.93 147.59 -101.54
N ILE A 346 -141.57 147.73 -102.83
CA ILE A 346 -140.62 146.85 -103.51
C ILE A 346 -139.20 147.04 -102.93
N GLU A 347 -138.79 148.28 -102.66
CA GLU A 347 -137.49 148.58 -102.04
C GLU A 347 -137.33 147.94 -100.65
N ARG A 348 -138.40 147.94 -99.84
CA ARG A 348 -138.40 147.33 -98.51
C ARG A 348 -138.23 145.81 -98.58
N LEU A 349 -139.05 145.15 -99.38
CA LEU A 349 -138.98 143.70 -99.61
C LEU A 349 -137.62 143.28 -100.22
N SER A 350 -137.02 144.14 -101.05
CA SER A 350 -135.68 143.88 -101.62
C SER A 350 -134.59 143.88 -100.55
N LYS A 351 -134.62 144.86 -99.61
CA LYS A 351 -133.71 144.91 -98.46
C LYS A 351 -133.90 143.73 -97.52
N GLU A 352 -135.14 143.43 -97.13
CA GLU A 352 -135.47 142.26 -96.30
C GLU A 352 -134.93 140.95 -96.95
N ARG A 353 -135.06 140.82 -98.27
CA ARG A 353 -134.47 139.71 -99.03
C ARG A 353 -132.95 139.70 -98.99
N ASP A 354 -132.28 140.84 -99.19
CA ASP A 354 -130.81 140.91 -99.17
C ASP A 354 -130.22 140.69 -97.76
N GLU A 355 -130.91 141.16 -96.72
CA GLU A 355 -130.58 140.88 -95.31
C GLU A 355 -130.74 139.38 -94.99
N LEU A 356 -131.81 138.73 -95.47
CA LEU A 356 -131.99 137.28 -95.36
C LEU A 356 -130.95 136.48 -96.17
N VAL A 357 -130.56 136.95 -97.35
CA VAL A 357 -129.49 136.32 -98.16
C VAL A 357 -128.12 136.49 -97.50
N ALA A 358 -127.84 137.64 -96.88
CA ALA A 358 -126.64 137.87 -96.08
C ALA A 358 -126.62 136.97 -94.84
N ALA A 359 -127.74 136.86 -94.11
CA ALA A 359 -127.89 135.96 -92.97
C ALA A 359 -127.70 134.49 -93.37
N LEU A 360 -128.31 134.02 -94.45
CA LEU A 360 -128.11 132.67 -94.99
C LEU A 360 -126.67 132.42 -95.44
N SER A 361 -126.00 133.44 -95.98
CA SER A 361 -124.58 133.34 -96.37
C SER A 361 -123.66 133.27 -95.15
N SER A 362 -123.95 134.05 -94.11
CA SER A 362 -123.26 133.97 -92.81
C SER A 362 -123.48 132.61 -92.14
N ILE A 363 -124.71 132.10 -92.09
CA ILE A 363 -125.03 130.77 -91.54
C ILE A 363 -124.32 129.66 -92.31
N ARG A 364 -124.21 129.75 -93.65
CA ARG A 364 -123.41 128.82 -94.47
C ARG A 364 -121.91 128.92 -94.18
N GLY A 365 -121.38 130.13 -94.00
CA GLY A 365 -119.99 130.34 -93.57
C GLY A 365 -119.72 129.65 -92.23
N ASN A 366 -120.55 129.96 -91.22
CA ASN A 366 -120.47 129.36 -89.89
C ASN A 366 -120.60 127.83 -89.93
N LEU A 367 -121.50 127.28 -90.75
CA LEU A 367 -121.65 125.84 -90.93
C LEU A 367 -120.38 125.21 -91.53
N ASN A 368 -119.82 125.81 -92.59
CA ASN A 368 -118.58 125.33 -93.20
C ASN A 368 -117.40 125.40 -92.23
N GLU A 369 -117.27 126.47 -91.43
CA GLU A 369 -116.24 126.55 -90.39
C GLU A 369 -116.44 125.48 -89.30
N MET A 370 -117.69 125.21 -88.89
CA MET A 370 -117.96 124.16 -87.89
C MET A 370 -117.66 122.77 -88.46
N GLN A 371 -117.99 122.50 -89.72
CA GLN A 371 -117.58 121.27 -90.41
C GLN A 371 -116.05 121.16 -90.51
N GLN A 372 -115.33 122.25 -90.80
CA GLN A 372 -113.86 122.22 -90.83
C GLN A 372 -113.25 122.03 -89.43
N ARG A 373 -113.85 122.61 -88.38
CA ARG A 373 -113.48 122.35 -86.98
C ARG A 373 -113.74 120.89 -86.61
N GLU A 374 -114.89 120.34 -86.99
CA GLU A 374 -115.25 118.93 -86.80
C GLU A 374 -114.28 117.99 -87.50
N CYS A 375 -113.95 118.23 -88.78
CA CYS A 375 -112.94 117.45 -89.51
C CYS A 375 -111.56 117.51 -88.86
N SER A 376 -111.09 118.70 -88.47
CA SER A 376 -109.77 118.84 -87.81
C SER A 376 -109.73 118.24 -86.40
N ALA A 377 -110.84 118.29 -85.65
CA ALA A 377 -110.97 117.58 -84.38
C ALA A 377 -111.02 116.05 -84.57
N TYR A 378 -111.71 115.56 -85.61
CA TYR A 378 -111.73 114.14 -85.97
C TYR A 378 -110.34 113.64 -86.38
N GLU A 379 -109.58 114.41 -87.17
CA GLU A 379 -108.19 114.09 -87.53
C GLU A 379 -107.26 114.09 -86.31
N GLN A 380 -107.39 115.06 -85.41
CA GLN A 380 -106.64 115.09 -84.15
C GLN A 380 -106.97 113.91 -83.24
N VAL A 381 -108.26 113.55 -83.09
CA VAL A 381 -108.68 112.36 -82.34
C VAL A 381 -108.15 111.09 -82.99
N LYS A 382 -108.19 110.97 -84.32
CA LYS A 382 -107.64 109.82 -85.05
C LYS A 382 -106.12 109.69 -84.86
N GLN A 383 -105.38 110.80 -84.90
CA GLN A 383 -103.93 110.80 -84.64
C GLN A 383 -103.62 110.45 -83.18
N ALA A 384 -104.36 111.01 -82.22
CA ALA A 384 -104.21 110.69 -80.80
C ALA A 384 -104.53 109.21 -80.50
N VAL A 385 -105.60 108.66 -81.11
CA VAL A 385 -105.92 107.22 -81.03
C VAL A 385 -104.77 106.40 -81.59
N HIS A 386 -104.30 106.67 -82.81
CA HIS A 386 -103.17 105.96 -83.43
C HIS A 386 -101.91 105.98 -82.54
N MET A 387 -101.50 107.14 -82.03
CA MET A 387 -100.35 107.27 -81.13
C MET A 387 -100.54 106.52 -79.80
N THR A 388 -101.78 106.45 -79.28
CA THR A 388 -102.06 105.64 -78.07
C THR A 388 -102.16 104.15 -78.38
N GLU A 389 -102.56 103.75 -79.59
CA GLU A 389 -102.53 102.35 -80.04
C GLU A 389 -101.08 101.89 -80.23
N GLU A 390 -100.24 102.67 -80.91
CA GLU A 390 -98.80 102.46 -81.04
C GLU A 390 -98.12 102.35 -79.67
N ALA A 391 -98.31 103.33 -78.78
CA ALA A 391 -97.73 103.29 -77.44
C ALA A 391 -98.26 102.13 -76.56
N ASN A 392 -99.49 101.65 -76.79
CA ASN A 392 -100.00 100.45 -76.13
C ASN A 392 -99.43 99.16 -76.72
N LEU A 393 -99.14 99.12 -78.03
CA LEU A 393 -98.44 98.01 -78.69
C LEU A 393 -96.99 97.92 -78.22
N GLU A 394 -96.22 99.01 -78.28
CA GLU A 394 -94.85 99.08 -77.75
C GLU A 394 -94.78 98.65 -76.28
N LYS A 395 -95.73 99.11 -75.46
CA LYS A 395 -95.87 98.70 -74.06
C LYS A 395 -96.22 97.21 -73.92
N ALA A 396 -97.08 96.66 -74.76
CA ALA A 396 -97.43 95.23 -74.74
C ALA A 396 -96.23 94.37 -75.15
N GLU A 397 -95.49 94.76 -76.19
CA GLU A 397 -94.25 94.10 -76.62
C GLU A 397 -93.18 94.16 -75.53
N ALA A 398 -92.96 95.32 -74.92
CA ALA A 398 -92.03 95.48 -73.80
C ALA A 398 -92.42 94.63 -72.59
N LEU A 399 -93.71 94.50 -72.26
CA LEU A 399 -94.20 93.62 -71.20
C LEU A 399 -93.99 92.13 -71.53
N VAL A 400 -94.25 91.71 -72.78
CA VAL A 400 -93.99 90.33 -73.23
C VAL A 400 -92.50 90.01 -73.21
N GLN A 401 -91.63 90.93 -73.64
CA GLN A 401 -90.17 90.80 -73.53
C GLN A 401 -89.72 90.71 -72.07
N CYS A 402 -90.23 91.57 -71.18
CA CYS A 402 -89.96 91.50 -69.74
C CYS A 402 -90.41 90.17 -69.13
N GLU A 403 -91.58 89.65 -69.51
CA GLU A 403 -92.05 88.33 -69.08
C GLU A 403 -91.19 87.19 -69.62
N GLN A 404 -90.76 87.25 -70.88
CA GLN A 404 -89.91 86.23 -71.48
C GLN A 404 -88.52 86.20 -70.82
N LEU A 405 -87.93 87.37 -70.58
CA LEU A 405 -86.68 87.49 -69.82
C LEU A 405 -86.86 86.98 -68.38
N LYS A 406 -87.96 87.34 -67.70
CA LYS A 406 -88.26 86.83 -66.36
C LYS A 406 -88.40 85.30 -66.33
N LYS A 407 -89.07 84.71 -67.33
CA LYS A 407 -89.23 83.25 -67.47
C LYS A 407 -87.89 82.55 -67.74
N GLU A 408 -87.01 83.12 -68.55
CA GLU A 408 -85.65 82.57 -68.75
C GLU A 408 -84.78 82.75 -67.49
N MET A 409 -84.86 83.87 -66.78
CA MET A 409 -84.16 84.07 -65.50
C MET A 409 -84.62 83.08 -64.44
N GLU A 410 -85.92 82.83 -64.30
CA GLU A 410 -86.43 81.80 -63.39
C GLU A 410 -85.97 80.39 -63.83
N ARG A 411 -85.96 80.11 -65.14
CA ARG A 411 -85.42 78.84 -65.68
C ARG A 411 -83.90 78.70 -65.48
N GLN A 412 -83.13 79.80 -65.46
CA GLN A 412 -81.71 79.79 -65.10
C GLN A 412 -81.54 79.55 -63.61
N ARG A 413 -82.31 80.24 -62.77
CA ARG A 413 -82.35 80.06 -61.33
C ARG A 413 -82.70 78.61 -60.95
N GLU A 414 -83.79 78.06 -61.48
CA GLU A 414 -84.18 76.66 -61.25
C GLU A 414 -83.06 75.67 -61.62
N ARG A 415 -82.33 75.91 -62.72
CA ARG A 415 -81.19 75.06 -63.11
C ARG A 415 -80.05 75.14 -62.10
N LEU A 416 -79.73 76.35 -61.63
CA LEU A 416 -78.68 76.57 -60.62
C LEU A 416 -79.09 76.03 -59.24
N GLU A 417 -80.36 76.15 -58.84
CA GLU A 417 -80.88 75.57 -57.60
C GLU A 417 -80.90 74.04 -57.65
N LYS A 418 -81.26 73.44 -58.80
CA LYS A 418 -81.20 71.97 -59.01
C LYS A 418 -79.77 71.45 -59.01
N GLU A 419 -78.84 72.12 -59.70
CA GLU A 419 -77.41 71.75 -59.67
C GLU A 419 -76.83 71.93 -58.27
N LEU A 420 -77.15 73.02 -57.56
CA LEU A 420 -76.72 73.25 -56.18
C LEU A 420 -77.24 72.15 -55.25
N ALA A 421 -78.49 71.71 -55.41
CA ALA A 421 -79.06 70.58 -54.67
C ALA A 421 -78.32 69.28 -54.97
N ILE A 422 -78.05 68.96 -56.24
CA ILE A 422 -77.25 67.78 -56.64
C ILE A 422 -75.85 67.83 -56.04
N GLN A 423 -75.19 68.98 -56.04
CA GLN A 423 -73.86 69.17 -55.44
C GLN A 423 -73.90 69.20 -53.90
N MET A 424 -75.01 69.56 -53.26
CA MET A 424 -75.21 69.40 -51.82
C MET A 424 -75.41 67.93 -51.44
N GLU A 425 -76.22 67.20 -52.21
CA GLU A 425 -76.51 65.77 -52.01
C GLU A 425 -75.25 64.92 -52.25
N LYS A 426 -74.51 65.16 -53.34
CA LYS A 426 -73.22 64.51 -53.61
C LYS A 426 -72.24 64.71 -52.45
N ARG A 427 -72.11 65.95 -51.95
CA ARG A 427 -71.29 66.25 -50.77
C ARG A 427 -71.88 65.69 -49.47
N ALA A 428 -73.17 65.38 -49.39
CA ALA A 428 -73.76 64.68 -48.25
C ALA A 428 -73.37 63.20 -48.27
N GLY A 429 -73.54 62.52 -49.40
CA GLY A 429 -73.12 61.13 -49.62
C GLY A 429 -71.61 60.92 -49.47
N GLU A 430 -70.78 61.82 -50.00
CA GLU A 430 -69.32 61.77 -49.78
C GLU A 430 -68.94 61.89 -48.29
N ARG A 431 -69.60 62.79 -47.55
CA ARG A 431 -69.42 62.91 -46.10
C ARG A 431 -69.99 61.71 -45.34
N GLU A 432 -71.00 61.02 -45.87
CA GLU A 432 -71.60 59.81 -45.28
C GLU A 432 -70.66 58.61 -45.45
N ALA A 433 -70.15 58.38 -46.67
CA ALA A 433 -69.19 57.33 -46.96
C ALA A 433 -67.94 57.42 -46.06
N VAL A 434 -67.38 58.63 -45.90
CA VAL A 434 -66.24 58.87 -45.00
C VAL A 434 -66.60 58.64 -43.51
N ARG A 435 -67.85 58.92 -43.09
CA ARG A 435 -68.31 58.57 -41.72
C ARG A 435 -68.41 57.06 -41.53
N ASP A 436 -68.93 56.33 -42.52
CA ASP A 436 -69.08 54.88 -42.47
C ASP A 436 -67.74 54.14 -42.59
N GLU A 437 -66.79 54.65 -43.36
CA GLU A 437 -65.41 54.16 -43.39
C GLU A 437 -64.71 54.38 -42.04
N MET A 438 -64.73 55.61 -41.52
CA MET A 438 -64.20 55.92 -40.18
C MET A 438 -64.88 55.08 -39.07
N LYS A 439 -66.16 54.76 -39.22
CA LYS A 439 -66.90 53.88 -38.31
C LYS A 439 -66.42 52.43 -38.41
N LYS A 440 -66.28 51.88 -39.63
CA LYS A 440 -65.73 50.53 -39.85
C LYS A 440 -64.31 50.44 -39.28
N ASP A 441 -63.46 51.43 -39.52
CA ASP A 441 -62.10 51.46 -38.99
C ASP A 441 -62.07 51.52 -37.46
N LYS A 442 -62.97 52.30 -36.84
CA LYS A 442 -63.14 52.31 -35.39
C LYS A 442 -63.61 50.95 -34.85
N GLU A 443 -64.55 50.29 -35.53
CA GLU A 443 -65.07 48.97 -35.15
C GLU A 443 -63.98 47.88 -35.33
N ASN A 444 -63.23 47.91 -36.43
CA ASN A 444 -62.07 47.08 -36.70
C ASN A 444 -61.00 47.26 -35.60
N LEU A 445 -60.57 48.49 -35.33
CA LEU A 445 -59.61 48.80 -34.27
C LEU A 445 -60.12 48.39 -32.88
N SER A 446 -61.40 48.56 -32.59
CA SER A 446 -62.01 48.10 -31.33
C SER A 446 -61.96 46.57 -31.21
N SER A 447 -62.22 45.83 -32.29
CA SER A 447 -62.13 44.36 -32.30
C SER A 447 -60.68 43.86 -32.15
N LEU A 448 -59.72 44.56 -32.76
CA LEU A 448 -58.30 44.28 -32.62
C LEU A 448 -57.82 44.55 -31.19
N VAL A 449 -58.21 45.68 -30.59
CA VAL A 449 -57.91 46.01 -29.20
C VAL A 449 -58.50 44.97 -28.25
N MET A 450 -59.77 44.57 -28.42
CA MET A 450 -60.38 43.50 -27.62
C MET A 450 -59.61 42.17 -27.75
N THR A 451 -59.21 41.80 -28.97
CA THR A 451 -58.43 40.57 -29.23
C THR A 451 -57.05 40.64 -28.57
N LEU A 452 -56.36 41.77 -28.66
CA LEU A 452 -55.06 41.98 -28.02
C LEU A 452 -55.17 42.00 -26.50
N SER A 453 -56.18 42.66 -25.92
CA SER A 453 -56.45 42.63 -24.47
C SER A 453 -56.77 41.23 -23.96
N GLN A 454 -57.54 40.44 -24.72
CA GLN A 454 -57.80 39.05 -24.38
C GLN A 454 -56.52 38.20 -24.43
N ASN A 455 -55.69 38.39 -25.46
CA ASN A 455 -54.40 37.71 -25.57
C ASN A 455 -53.47 38.07 -24.40
N VAL A 456 -53.35 39.35 -24.05
CA VAL A 456 -52.58 39.82 -22.88
C VAL A 456 -53.09 39.15 -21.61
N ALA A 457 -54.40 39.17 -21.33
CA ALA A 457 -54.97 38.51 -20.15
C ALA A 457 -54.70 36.99 -20.11
N THR A 458 -54.68 36.31 -21.27
CA THR A 458 -54.29 34.88 -21.31
C THR A 458 -52.80 34.62 -21.10
N LEU A 459 -51.93 35.56 -21.51
CA LEU A 459 -50.48 35.47 -21.29
C LEU A 459 -50.11 35.82 -19.85
N GLU A 460 -50.73 36.86 -19.27
CA GLU A 460 -50.64 37.18 -17.84
C GLU A 460 -51.05 35.95 -17.02
N ALA A 461 -52.21 35.34 -17.30
CA ALA A 461 -52.65 34.13 -16.62
C ALA A 461 -51.76 32.89 -16.85
N GLN A 462 -50.95 32.85 -17.92
CA GLN A 462 -49.91 31.82 -18.11
C GLN A 462 -48.68 32.10 -17.24
N VAL A 463 -48.18 33.34 -17.25
CA VAL A 463 -47.07 33.77 -16.37
C VAL A 463 -47.42 33.56 -14.90
N ASP A 464 -48.66 33.85 -14.51
CA ASP A 464 -49.18 33.65 -13.16
C ASP A 464 -49.24 32.16 -12.75
N ARG A 465 -49.50 31.23 -13.68
CA ARG A 465 -49.39 29.79 -13.40
C ARG A 465 -47.93 29.35 -13.27
N ILE A 466 -47.11 29.70 -14.27
CA ILE A 466 -45.69 29.32 -14.33
C ILE A 466 -44.91 29.87 -13.13
N THR A 467 -45.22 31.07 -12.65
CA THR A 467 -44.58 31.64 -11.44
C THR A 467 -44.99 30.91 -10.16
N ARG A 468 -46.26 30.54 -9.99
CA ARG A 468 -46.71 29.72 -8.85
C ARG A 468 -46.09 28.32 -8.87
N GLU A 469 -46.03 27.69 -10.05
CA GLU A 469 -45.38 26.39 -10.27
C GLU A 469 -43.88 26.47 -9.96
N LYS A 470 -43.18 27.50 -10.47
CA LYS A 470 -41.77 27.78 -10.15
C LYS A 470 -41.53 27.96 -8.65
N VAL A 471 -42.40 28.69 -7.95
CA VAL A 471 -42.29 28.88 -6.49
C VAL A 471 -42.53 27.57 -5.74
N SER A 472 -43.48 26.74 -6.18
CA SER A 472 -43.72 25.40 -5.61
C SER A 472 -42.52 24.47 -5.80
N LEU A 473 -41.95 24.42 -7.01
CA LEU A 473 -40.75 23.63 -7.32
C LEU A 473 -39.50 24.14 -6.59
N ALA A 474 -39.34 25.46 -6.44
CA ALA A 474 -38.26 26.05 -5.64
C ALA A 474 -38.36 25.65 -4.17
N LYS A 475 -39.57 25.66 -3.59
CA LYS A 475 -39.82 25.21 -2.21
C LYS A 475 -39.55 23.71 -2.03
N GLN A 476 -39.97 22.87 -2.97
CA GLN A 476 -39.67 21.43 -2.96
C GLN A 476 -38.16 21.16 -3.07
N LEU A 477 -37.44 21.95 -3.89
CA LEU A 477 -35.98 21.88 -4.02
C LEU A 477 -35.28 22.30 -2.72
N GLU A 478 -35.74 23.37 -2.07
CA GLU A 478 -35.24 23.82 -0.77
C GLU A 478 -35.50 22.78 0.33
N GLU A 479 -36.70 22.18 0.37
CA GLU A 479 -37.04 21.10 1.29
C GLU A 479 -36.14 19.86 1.08
N ALA A 480 -35.90 19.46 -0.18
CA ALA A 480 -35.00 18.36 -0.51
C ALA A 480 -33.52 18.67 -0.18
N GLN A 481 -33.07 19.91 -0.38
CA GLN A 481 -31.72 20.35 0.00
C GLN A 481 -31.54 20.34 1.52
N ASN A 482 -32.52 20.81 2.28
CA ASN A 482 -32.51 20.78 3.75
C ASN A 482 -32.55 19.35 4.29
N GLN A 483 -33.35 18.46 3.69
CA GLN A 483 -33.34 17.03 4.01
C GLN A 483 -31.96 16.42 3.74
N LYS A 484 -31.37 16.66 2.56
CA LYS A 484 -30.02 16.19 2.25
C LYS A 484 -28.99 16.70 3.27
N ALA A 485 -29.01 17.99 3.59
CA ALA A 485 -28.10 18.57 4.58
C ALA A 485 -28.24 17.90 5.97
N SER A 486 -29.45 17.56 6.39
CA SER A 486 -29.67 16.80 7.63
C SER A 486 -29.09 15.37 7.57
N TYR A 487 -29.27 14.65 6.46
CA TYR A 487 -28.66 13.33 6.26
C TYR A 487 -27.13 13.40 6.17
N ASP A 488 -26.56 14.38 5.47
CA ASP A 488 -25.11 14.61 5.42
C ASP A 488 -24.56 14.89 6.84
N MET A 489 -25.29 15.63 7.68
CA MET A 489 -24.93 15.84 9.09
C MET A 489 -25.04 14.56 9.94
N GLU A 490 -26.05 13.72 9.72
CA GLU A 490 -26.21 12.44 10.43
C GLU A 490 -25.13 11.42 10.03
N ILE A 491 -24.85 11.28 8.74
CA ILE A 491 -23.76 10.46 8.21
C ILE A 491 -22.43 10.92 8.81
N ASN A 492 -22.16 12.23 8.86
CA ASN A 492 -20.94 12.75 9.49
C ASN A 492 -20.83 12.38 10.98
N LYS A 493 -21.90 12.54 11.78
CA LYS A 493 -21.93 12.12 13.20
C LYS A 493 -21.65 10.62 13.36
N VAL A 494 -22.28 9.77 12.54
CA VAL A 494 -22.05 8.32 12.57
C VAL A 494 -20.62 7.97 12.16
N CYS A 495 -20.07 8.65 11.15
CA CYS A 495 -18.68 8.49 10.75
C CYS A 495 -17.69 9.00 11.81
N GLU A 496 -18.03 10.00 12.60
CA GLU A 496 -17.25 10.48 13.75
C GLU A 496 -17.25 9.46 14.89
N GLU A 497 -18.42 8.92 15.25
CA GLU A 497 -18.55 7.88 16.26
C GLU A 497 -17.81 6.60 15.85
N VAL A 498 -17.96 6.15 14.59
CA VAL A 498 -17.21 4.98 14.08
C VAL A 498 -15.70 5.23 14.07
N ARG A 499 -15.25 6.45 13.74
CA ARG A 499 -13.83 6.84 13.86
C ARG A 499 -13.35 6.85 15.31
N TYR A 500 -14.17 7.32 16.24
CA TYR A 500 -13.87 7.31 17.67
C TYR A 500 -13.75 5.87 18.22
N GLN A 501 -14.72 5.01 17.92
CA GLN A 501 -14.70 3.59 18.32
C GLN A 501 -13.55 2.82 17.68
N LEU A 502 -13.22 3.08 16.41
CA LEU A 502 -12.05 2.50 15.74
C LEU A 502 -10.73 2.92 16.42
N ASN A 503 -10.59 4.20 16.78
CA ASN A 503 -9.43 4.68 17.52
C ASN A 503 -9.37 4.08 18.94
N GLN A 504 -10.50 3.99 19.64
CA GLN A 504 -10.57 3.42 20.99
C GLN A 504 -10.21 1.91 20.99
N THR A 505 -10.72 1.14 20.02
CA THR A 505 -10.40 -0.28 19.87
C THR A 505 -8.95 -0.51 19.42
N LYS A 506 -8.42 0.36 18.54
CA LYS A 506 -6.99 0.36 18.18
C LYS A 506 -6.09 0.59 19.40
N MET A 507 -6.38 1.61 20.23
CA MET A 507 -5.58 1.87 21.44
C MET A 507 -5.60 0.69 22.42
N LYS A 508 -6.77 0.06 22.62
CA LYS A 508 -6.89 -1.17 23.44
C LYS A 508 -6.06 -2.33 22.88
N LYS A 509 -6.08 -2.53 21.56
CA LYS A 509 -5.27 -3.54 20.88
C LYS A 509 -3.77 -3.27 21.03
N ASP A 510 -3.33 -2.04 20.79
CA ASP A 510 -1.91 -1.70 20.75
C ASP A 510 -1.27 -1.77 22.16
N GLU A 511 -2.06 -1.51 23.22
CA GLU A 511 -1.69 -1.74 24.62
C GLU A 511 -1.69 -3.24 24.97
N ALA A 512 -2.70 -4.03 24.57
CA ALA A 512 -2.70 -5.49 24.78
C ALA A 512 -1.54 -6.20 24.05
N GLU A 513 -1.14 -5.73 22.87
CA GLU A 513 0.07 -6.20 22.19
C GLU A 513 1.36 -5.81 22.94
N LYS A 514 1.37 -4.67 23.63
CA LYS A 514 2.49 -4.22 24.47
C LYS A 514 2.59 -5.10 25.72
N GLU A 515 1.49 -5.34 26.41
CA GLU A 515 1.42 -6.31 27.52
C GLU A 515 1.91 -7.68 27.08
N TYR A 516 1.41 -8.21 25.95
CA TYR A 516 1.87 -9.49 25.39
C TYR A 516 3.38 -9.49 25.08
N ARG A 517 3.92 -8.41 24.50
CA ARG A 517 5.36 -8.26 24.27
C ARG A 517 6.15 -8.27 25.58
N GLU A 518 5.66 -7.61 26.62
CA GLU A 518 6.28 -7.60 27.96
C GLU A 518 6.22 -8.97 28.65
N TYR A 519 5.08 -9.66 28.60
CA TYR A 519 4.95 -11.04 29.10
C TYR A 519 5.90 -11.98 28.37
N ARG A 520 5.98 -11.92 27.03
CA ARG A 520 6.91 -12.75 26.25
C ARG A 520 8.37 -12.49 26.63
N ILE A 521 8.75 -11.24 26.93
CA ILE A 521 10.09 -10.88 27.39
C ILE A 521 10.35 -11.39 28.83
N LYS A 522 9.35 -11.35 29.73
CA LYS A 522 9.45 -11.93 31.08
C LYS A 522 9.67 -13.44 31.01
N THR A 523 8.82 -14.18 30.29
CA THR A 523 8.94 -15.63 30.12
C THR A 523 10.24 -16.04 29.42
N LEU A 524 10.73 -15.29 28.43
CA LEU A 524 12.03 -15.56 27.83
C LEU A 524 13.19 -15.39 28.83
N ARG A 525 13.13 -14.41 29.74
CA ARG A 525 14.12 -14.24 30.83
C ARG A 525 14.01 -15.32 31.90
N GLU A 526 12.80 -15.76 32.23
CA GLU A 526 12.55 -16.87 33.16
C GLU A 526 13.10 -18.19 32.60
N LEU A 527 12.88 -18.47 31.31
CA LEU A 527 13.46 -19.61 30.60
C LEU A 527 14.99 -19.51 30.53
N GLU A 528 15.54 -18.35 30.23
CA GLU A 528 17.00 -18.11 30.22
C GLU A 528 17.64 -18.38 31.60
N ILE A 529 17.03 -17.88 32.69
CA ILE A 529 17.47 -18.17 34.06
C ILE A 529 17.38 -19.67 34.37
N LYS A 530 16.30 -20.33 33.94
CA LYS A 530 16.13 -21.78 34.15
C LYS A 530 17.11 -22.62 33.33
N ASN A 531 17.44 -22.22 32.11
CA ASN A 531 18.52 -22.83 31.33
C ASN A 531 19.86 -22.71 32.08
N GLN A 532 20.21 -21.50 32.54
CA GLN A 532 21.44 -21.26 33.31
C GLN A 532 21.47 -21.98 34.68
N GLU A 533 20.31 -22.28 35.29
CA GLU A 533 20.23 -23.18 36.44
C GLU A 533 20.48 -24.64 36.03
N THR A 534 19.86 -25.12 34.95
CA THR A 534 20.09 -26.50 34.47
C THR A 534 21.52 -26.73 33.98
N GLU A 535 22.18 -25.74 33.39
CA GLU A 535 23.60 -25.83 33.00
C GLU A 535 24.52 -25.96 34.21
N LYS A 536 24.27 -25.19 35.29
CA LYS A 536 25.02 -25.33 36.56
C LYS A 536 24.80 -26.70 37.19
N LEU A 537 23.54 -27.15 37.28
CA LEU A 537 23.20 -28.48 37.81
C LEU A 537 23.78 -29.61 36.95
N GLN A 538 23.90 -29.42 35.64
CA GLN A 538 24.55 -30.37 34.73
C GLN A 538 26.06 -30.44 34.99
N VAL A 539 26.74 -29.30 35.17
CA VAL A 539 28.17 -29.27 35.54
C VAL A 539 28.40 -29.89 36.92
N GLU A 540 27.59 -29.57 37.93
CA GLU A 540 27.65 -30.19 39.25
C GLU A 540 27.38 -31.71 39.18
N LEU A 541 26.43 -32.15 38.35
CA LEU A 541 26.15 -33.56 38.11
C LEU A 541 27.34 -34.27 37.46
N ASP A 542 27.97 -33.67 36.45
CA ASP A 542 29.10 -34.25 35.73
C ASP A 542 30.39 -34.25 36.57
N GLU A 543 30.62 -33.24 37.41
CA GLU A 543 31.65 -33.29 38.45
C GLU A 543 31.42 -34.44 39.43
N ASN A 544 30.17 -34.64 39.90
CA ASN A 544 29.86 -35.72 40.82
C ASN A 544 29.95 -37.11 40.17
N LYS A 545 29.59 -37.25 38.88
CA LYS A 545 29.89 -38.46 38.09
C LYS A 545 31.39 -38.71 38.03
N HIS A 546 32.20 -37.72 37.68
CA HIS A 546 33.64 -37.91 37.56
C HIS A 546 34.31 -38.27 38.90
N ARG A 547 33.86 -37.65 40.01
CA ARG A 547 34.28 -38.04 41.37
C ARG A 547 33.88 -39.48 41.71
N LEU A 548 32.69 -39.92 41.30
CA LEU A 548 32.21 -41.30 41.48
C LEU A 548 33.02 -42.29 40.61
N GLU A 549 33.29 -41.98 39.35
CA GLU A 549 34.12 -42.77 38.43
C GLU A 549 35.54 -42.93 38.97
N GLN A 550 36.15 -41.84 39.43
CA GLN A 550 37.46 -41.85 40.07
C GLN A 550 37.45 -42.73 41.34
N ALA A 551 36.46 -42.56 42.22
CA ALA A 551 36.33 -43.39 43.42
C ALA A 551 36.06 -44.87 43.12
N GLN A 552 35.32 -45.17 42.05
CA GLN A 552 35.14 -46.54 41.55
C GLN A 552 36.44 -47.11 40.99
N GLN A 553 37.23 -46.31 40.25
CA GLN A 553 38.53 -46.72 39.73
C GLN A 553 39.56 -46.93 40.85
N ASP A 554 39.56 -46.10 41.88
CA ASP A 554 40.40 -46.28 43.08
C ASP A 554 39.96 -47.49 43.90
N THR A 555 38.66 -47.74 44.00
CA THR A 555 38.12 -48.98 44.58
C THR A 555 38.51 -50.21 43.76
N ALA A 556 38.60 -50.10 42.43
CA ALA A 556 39.09 -51.17 41.56
C ALA A 556 40.60 -51.39 41.72
N ARG A 557 41.41 -50.32 41.74
CA ARG A 557 42.86 -50.37 42.04
C ARG A 557 43.12 -51.08 43.39
N ALA A 558 42.40 -50.66 44.44
CA ALA A 558 42.50 -51.27 45.76
C ALA A 558 42.07 -52.74 45.76
N LYS A 559 41.03 -53.13 45.02
CA LYS A 559 40.63 -54.55 44.85
C LYS A 559 41.70 -55.36 44.12
N ASP A 560 42.29 -54.83 43.06
CA ASP A 560 43.38 -55.48 42.33
C ASP A 560 44.64 -55.62 43.21
N GLU A 561 44.92 -54.66 44.07
CA GLU A 561 45.99 -54.74 45.08
C GLU A 561 45.67 -55.77 46.17
N CYS A 562 44.44 -55.82 46.68
CA CYS A 562 44.00 -56.89 47.57
C CYS A 562 44.15 -58.26 46.90
N LEU A 563 43.75 -58.43 45.64
CA LEU A 563 43.90 -59.68 44.89
C LEU A 563 45.38 -60.07 44.74
N LYS A 564 46.27 -59.13 44.38
CA LYS A 564 47.72 -59.36 44.32
C LYS A 564 48.31 -59.74 45.68
N LEU A 565 47.84 -59.12 46.76
CA LEU A 565 48.27 -59.44 48.13
C LEU A 565 47.73 -60.82 48.58
N THR A 566 46.50 -61.19 48.23
CA THR A 566 45.96 -62.54 48.47
C THR A 566 46.69 -63.59 47.64
N GLU A 567 47.06 -63.29 46.39
CA GLU A 567 47.93 -64.16 45.58
C GLU A 567 49.30 -64.35 46.25
N LEU A 568 49.96 -63.26 46.66
CA LEU A 568 51.26 -63.32 47.34
C LEU A 568 51.17 -64.06 48.69
N LEU A 569 50.10 -63.86 49.44
CA LEU A 569 49.80 -64.62 50.67
C LEU A 569 49.66 -66.10 50.34
N SER A 570 48.83 -66.50 49.38
CA SER A 570 48.65 -67.91 49.00
C SER A 570 49.95 -68.57 48.51
N LYS A 571 50.81 -67.82 47.81
CA LYS A 571 52.15 -68.26 47.39
C LYS A 571 53.08 -68.45 48.59
N ALA A 572 53.06 -67.54 49.57
CA ALA A 572 53.83 -67.64 50.80
C ALA A 572 53.31 -68.76 51.73
N GLU A 573 51.99 -68.95 51.84
CA GLU A 573 51.35 -70.06 52.57
C GLU A 573 51.69 -71.41 51.94
N HIS A 574 51.69 -71.51 50.61
CA HIS A 574 52.10 -72.71 49.89
C HIS A 574 53.59 -73.01 50.08
N GLN A 575 54.46 -72.00 49.94
CA GLN A 575 55.90 -72.15 50.25
C GLN A 575 56.11 -72.59 51.70
N LEU A 576 55.42 -71.99 52.66
CA LEU A 576 55.49 -72.34 54.07
C LEU A 576 54.94 -73.76 54.36
N HIS A 577 53.96 -74.24 53.59
CA HIS A 577 53.52 -75.63 53.65
C HIS A 577 54.56 -76.60 53.08
N VAL A 578 55.18 -76.27 51.94
CA VAL A 578 56.30 -77.05 51.38
C VAL A 578 57.46 -77.11 52.37
N THR A 579 57.88 -75.99 52.95
CA THR A 579 58.96 -75.96 53.96
C THR A 579 58.58 -76.66 55.27
N ARG A 580 57.30 -76.75 55.63
CA ARG A 580 56.83 -77.65 56.71
C ARG A 580 57.02 -79.12 56.33
N LEU A 581 56.61 -79.54 55.14
CA LEU A 581 56.80 -80.92 54.66
C LEU A 581 58.29 -81.28 54.51
N GLU A 582 59.13 -80.35 54.02
CA GLU A 582 60.59 -80.51 53.98
C GLU A 582 61.18 -80.67 55.38
N LYS A 583 60.77 -79.82 56.34
CA LYS A 583 61.17 -79.94 57.74
C LYS A 583 60.73 -81.26 58.35
N GLU A 584 59.49 -81.69 58.11
CA GLU A 584 58.95 -82.96 58.62
C GLU A 584 59.69 -84.16 58.03
N ASN A 585 60.00 -84.14 56.73
CA ASN A 585 60.83 -85.15 56.06
C ASN A 585 62.26 -85.19 56.64
N VAL A 586 62.90 -84.03 56.84
CA VAL A 586 64.23 -83.92 57.46
C VAL A 586 64.21 -84.36 58.94
N GLN A 587 63.15 -84.03 59.69
CA GLN A 587 62.99 -84.47 61.07
C GLN A 587 62.70 -85.98 61.16
N GLN A 588 62.04 -86.56 60.15
CA GLN A 588 61.84 -88.00 60.03
C GLN A 588 63.11 -88.73 59.57
N SER A 589 63.94 -88.15 58.70
CA SER A 589 65.26 -88.70 58.38
C SER A 589 66.20 -88.63 59.58
N PHE A 590 66.22 -87.53 60.34
CA PHE A 590 66.95 -87.48 61.62
C PHE A 590 66.39 -88.47 62.65
N SER A 591 65.07 -88.67 62.74
CA SER A 591 64.48 -89.70 63.61
C SER A 591 64.91 -91.11 63.20
N ASN A 592 65.00 -91.39 61.89
CA ASN A 592 65.43 -92.69 61.38
C ASN A 592 66.94 -92.90 61.55
N GLU A 593 67.77 -91.88 61.35
CA GLU A 593 69.21 -91.98 61.65
C GLU A 593 69.47 -92.11 63.15
N ALA A 594 68.72 -91.38 64.00
CA ALA A 594 68.80 -91.53 65.45
C ALA A 594 68.42 -92.95 65.89
N LYS A 595 67.37 -93.55 65.31
CA LYS A 595 67.02 -94.97 65.53
C LYS A 595 68.13 -95.92 65.06
N SER A 596 68.74 -95.69 63.88
CA SER A 596 69.81 -96.55 63.39
C SER A 596 71.08 -96.43 64.24
N ARG A 597 71.42 -95.23 64.71
CA ARG A 597 72.54 -95.02 65.64
C ARG A 597 72.25 -95.56 67.04
N ALA A 598 71.01 -95.50 67.51
CA ALA A 598 70.60 -96.13 68.76
C ALA A 598 70.69 -97.67 68.67
N LEU A 599 70.25 -98.28 67.57
CA LEU A 599 70.44 -99.70 67.29
C LEU A 599 71.93 -100.08 67.21
N GLN A 600 72.76 -99.27 66.53
CA GLN A 600 74.20 -99.50 66.46
C GLN A 600 74.89 -99.35 67.83
N ALA A 601 74.43 -98.42 68.67
CA ALA A 601 74.91 -98.26 70.04
C ALA A 601 74.51 -99.45 70.90
N GLN A 602 73.25 -99.90 70.82
CA GLN A 602 72.74 -101.07 71.52
C GLN A 602 73.46 -102.37 71.09
N GLN A 603 73.79 -102.51 69.81
CA GLN A 603 74.61 -103.63 69.32
C GLN A 603 76.01 -103.58 69.92
N ARG A 604 76.67 -102.41 69.96
CA ARG A 604 77.96 -102.24 70.65
C ARG A 604 77.86 -102.51 72.16
N GLU A 605 76.78 -102.11 72.79
CA GLU A 605 76.52 -102.35 74.20
C GLU A 605 76.39 -103.86 74.47
N GLN A 606 75.66 -104.59 73.62
CA GLN A 606 75.57 -106.06 73.68
C GLN A 606 76.92 -106.76 73.39
N GLU A 607 77.71 -106.28 72.43
CA GLU A 607 79.09 -106.77 72.20
C GLU A 607 80.01 -106.54 73.41
N LEU A 608 79.82 -105.43 74.12
CA LEU A 608 80.59 -105.08 75.31
C LEU A 608 80.12 -105.83 76.55
N THR A 609 78.82 -106.03 76.77
CA THR A 609 78.33 -106.85 77.89
C THR A 609 78.69 -108.32 77.68
N GLN A 610 78.58 -108.88 76.48
CA GLN A 610 79.06 -110.25 76.21
C GLN A 610 80.57 -110.40 76.46
N LYS A 611 81.38 -109.38 76.16
CA LYS A 611 82.81 -109.38 76.54
C LYS A 611 83.03 -109.23 78.03
N MET A 612 82.20 -108.45 78.73
CA MET A 612 82.27 -108.27 80.18
C MET A 612 81.90 -109.58 80.88
N GLU A 613 80.78 -110.21 80.53
CA GLU A 613 80.38 -111.55 80.97
C GLU A 613 81.46 -112.60 80.68
N GLN A 614 82.12 -112.53 79.51
CA GLN A 614 83.23 -113.43 79.16
C GLN A 614 84.49 -113.20 80.01
N MET A 615 84.79 -111.95 80.40
CA MET A 615 85.89 -111.59 81.30
C MET A 615 85.56 -111.96 82.75
N GLU A 616 84.33 -111.72 83.21
CA GLU A 616 83.82 -112.12 84.52
C GLU A 616 83.87 -113.64 84.67
N ALA A 617 83.38 -114.40 83.68
CA ALA A 617 83.48 -115.86 83.64
C ALA A 617 84.92 -116.42 83.43
N GLN A 618 85.92 -115.56 83.18
CA GLN A 618 87.35 -115.90 83.30
C GLN A 618 87.87 -115.58 84.70
N HIS A 619 87.53 -114.41 85.25
CA HIS A 619 87.88 -114.03 86.62
C HIS A 619 87.32 -115.03 87.64
N ASP A 620 86.06 -115.41 87.55
CA ASP A 620 85.43 -116.42 88.41
C ASP A 620 86.19 -117.75 88.37
N LYS A 621 86.71 -118.18 87.21
CA LYS A 621 87.53 -119.40 87.12
C LYS A 621 88.83 -119.23 87.87
N THR A 622 89.54 -118.11 87.68
CA THR A 622 90.78 -117.84 88.43
C THR A 622 90.55 -117.70 89.93
N ILE A 623 89.40 -117.15 90.36
CA ILE A 623 89.00 -117.06 91.77
C ILE A 623 88.73 -118.45 92.34
N ASN A 624 87.94 -119.29 91.65
CA ASN A 624 87.69 -120.67 92.08
C ASN A 624 88.98 -121.51 92.12
N GLU A 625 89.90 -121.33 91.18
CA GLU A 625 91.23 -121.98 91.20
C GLU A 625 92.05 -121.53 92.41
N LEU A 626 92.05 -120.23 92.73
CA LEU A 626 92.73 -119.67 93.92
C LEU A 626 92.08 -120.13 95.24
N ASP A 627 90.76 -120.20 95.32
CA ASP A 627 90.02 -120.67 96.50
C ASP A 627 90.23 -122.17 96.75
N LEU A 628 90.31 -122.98 95.69
CA LEU A 628 90.72 -124.40 95.79
C LEU A 628 92.17 -124.52 96.30
N LEU A 629 93.07 -123.65 95.83
CA LEU A 629 94.47 -123.59 96.29
C LEU A 629 94.57 -123.16 97.77
N LEU A 630 93.81 -122.14 98.17
CA LEU A 630 93.69 -121.68 99.56
C LEU A 630 93.08 -122.76 100.47
N SER A 631 92.06 -123.47 100.00
CA SER A 631 91.45 -124.60 100.72
C SER A 631 92.47 -125.73 100.94
N CYS A 632 93.24 -126.08 99.90
CA CYS A 632 94.32 -127.06 100.01
C CYS A 632 95.44 -126.61 100.97
N GLN A 633 95.85 -125.34 100.94
CA GLN A 633 96.84 -124.79 101.87
C GLN A 633 96.32 -124.79 103.33
N ASN A 634 95.06 -124.42 103.55
CA ASN A 634 94.44 -124.42 104.88
C ASN A 634 94.25 -125.85 105.44
N ALA A 635 93.96 -126.83 104.59
CA ALA A 635 93.92 -128.24 104.96
C ALA A 635 95.31 -128.77 105.34
N LEU A 636 96.37 -128.35 104.63
CA LEU A 636 97.75 -128.70 104.96
C LEU A 636 98.21 -128.04 106.27
N LEU A 637 97.90 -126.75 106.46
CA LEU A 637 98.20 -125.99 107.69
C LEU A 637 97.51 -126.60 108.92
N SER A 638 96.26 -127.07 108.79
CA SER A 638 95.56 -127.76 109.88
C SER A 638 96.24 -129.08 110.26
N LYS A 639 96.69 -129.87 109.28
CA LYS A 639 97.45 -131.11 109.53
C LYS A 639 98.80 -130.84 110.20
N LEU A 640 99.52 -129.81 109.75
CA LEU A 640 100.78 -129.38 110.37
C LEU A 640 100.59 -128.92 111.83
N LYS A 641 99.51 -128.18 112.13
CA LYS A 641 99.18 -127.77 113.50
C LYS A 641 98.89 -128.96 114.41
N GLU A 642 98.17 -129.95 113.92
CA GLU A 642 97.85 -131.16 114.70
C GLU A 642 99.10 -132.01 114.98
N GLU A 643 99.96 -132.25 113.97
CA GLU A 643 101.24 -132.94 114.16
C GLU A 643 102.16 -132.18 115.15
N CYS A 644 102.23 -130.85 115.07
CA CYS A 644 102.93 -130.04 116.06
C CYS A 644 102.36 -130.22 117.48
N HIS A 645 101.03 -130.22 117.66
CA HIS A 645 100.42 -130.48 118.96
C HIS A 645 100.68 -131.90 119.50
N ILE A 646 100.70 -132.91 118.63
CA ILE A 646 101.02 -134.30 118.97
C ILE A 646 102.50 -134.42 119.36
N LEU A 647 103.40 -133.74 118.65
CA LEU A 647 104.83 -133.68 118.97
C LEU A 647 105.09 -132.97 120.31
N THR A 648 104.44 -131.84 120.58
CA THR A 648 104.54 -131.14 121.88
C THR A 648 104.10 -132.04 123.03
N LYS A 649 102.93 -132.70 122.93
CA LYS A 649 102.45 -133.63 123.98
C LYS A 649 103.38 -134.82 124.21
N LYS A 650 104.02 -135.33 123.15
CA LYS A 650 105.03 -136.40 123.25
C LYS A 650 106.31 -135.90 123.94
N LEU A 651 106.77 -134.69 123.62
CA LEU A 651 107.90 -134.05 124.28
C LEU A 651 107.62 -133.82 125.76
N GLU A 652 106.47 -133.22 126.10
CA GLU A 652 106.04 -132.97 127.48
C GLU A 652 106.06 -134.26 128.32
N HIS A 653 105.47 -135.34 127.82
CA HIS A 653 105.45 -136.64 128.50
C HIS A 653 106.85 -137.23 128.70
N ILE A 654 107.74 -137.10 127.71
CA ILE A 654 109.14 -137.56 127.82
C ILE A 654 109.91 -136.70 128.83
N THR A 655 109.75 -135.37 128.81
CA THR A 655 110.43 -134.48 129.76
C THR A 655 110.01 -134.73 131.20
N GLU A 656 108.73 -134.98 131.47
CA GLU A 656 108.25 -135.23 132.83
C GLU A 656 108.72 -136.59 133.37
N LYS A 657 108.84 -137.60 132.49
CA LYS A 657 109.45 -138.90 132.81
C LYS A 657 110.95 -138.78 133.09
N SER A 658 111.71 -138.12 132.21
CA SER A 658 113.15 -137.88 132.44
C SER A 658 113.39 -137.06 133.70
N ARG A 659 112.51 -136.10 134.04
CA ARG A 659 112.61 -135.28 135.25
C ARG A 659 112.43 -136.10 136.53
N SER A 660 111.51 -137.06 136.53
CA SER A 660 111.28 -137.96 137.67
C SER A 660 112.39 -139.02 137.81
N GLU A 661 112.92 -139.55 136.71
CA GLU A 661 114.11 -140.42 136.70
C GLU A 661 115.37 -139.67 137.22
N ILE A 662 115.57 -138.41 136.80
CA ILE A 662 116.64 -137.54 137.33
C ILE A 662 116.48 -137.29 138.83
N SER A 663 115.26 -137.08 139.34
CA SER A 663 115.03 -136.93 140.78
C SER A 663 115.43 -138.18 141.57
N GLN A 664 115.07 -139.38 141.11
CA GLN A 664 115.51 -140.63 141.75
C GLN A 664 117.05 -140.77 141.75
N LEU A 665 117.68 -140.59 140.59
CA LEU A 665 119.15 -140.65 140.47
C LEU A 665 119.85 -139.58 141.32
N SER A 666 119.25 -138.41 141.52
CA SER A 666 119.82 -137.38 142.40
C SER A 666 119.81 -137.78 143.87
N GLN A 667 118.77 -138.51 144.31
CA GLN A 667 118.63 -139.00 145.68
C GLN A 667 119.62 -140.14 145.97
N GLU A 668 119.81 -141.05 145.01
CA GLU A 668 120.82 -142.11 145.10
C GLU A 668 122.25 -141.55 145.09
N ASN A 669 122.56 -140.61 144.18
CA ASN A 669 123.87 -139.94 144.16
C ASN A 669 124.15 -139.22 145.48
N GLY A 670 123.16 -138.54 146.07
CA GLY A 670 123.28 -137.94 147.40
C GLY A 670 123.69 -138.98 148.45
N TYR A 671 122.98 -140.10 148.53
CA TYR A 671 123.28 -141.18 149.48
C TYR A 671 124.69 -141.79 149.29
N PHE A 672 125.15 -141.97 148.05
CA PHE A 672 126.51 -142.45 147.78
C PHE A 672 127.58 -141.42 148.10
N HIS A 673 127.35 -140.13 147.81
CA HIS A 673 128.29 -139.05 148.10
C HIS A 673 128.48 -138.88 149.62
N ASP A 674 127.38 -138.88 150.37
CA ASP A 674 127.35 -138.83 151.84
C ASP A 674 128.10 -140.02 152.49
N ARG A 675 128.16 -141.16 151.80
CA ARG A 675 128.87 -142.37 152.24
C ARG A 675 130.34 -142.36 151.83
N LEU A 676 130.68 -141.79 150.67
CA LEU A 676 132.04 -141.53 150.23
C LEU A 676 132.75 -140.53 151.15
N GLU A 677 132.11 -139.40 151.47
CA GLU A 677 132.70 -138.36 152.33
C GLU A 677 133.06 -138.89 153.73
N LYS A 678 132.24 -139.80 154.28
CA LYS A 678 132.49 -140.48 155.57
C LYS A 678 133.58 -141.56 155.51
N MET A 679 133.88 -142.08 154.32
CA MET A 679 135.03 -142.97 154.09
C MET A 679 136.31 -142.17 153.81
N GLN A 680 136.21 -141.05 153.09
CA GLN A 680 137.28 -140.10 152.81
C GLN A 680 137.90 -139.60 154.13
N LYS A 681 137.08 -139.01 155.01
CA LYS A 681 137.53 -138.49 156.31
C LYS A 681 138.24 -139.54 157.18
N ARG A 682 137.79 -140.80 157.14
CA ARG A 682 138.46 -141.92 157.82
C ARG A 682 139.80 -142.31 157.19
N ASN A 683 139.96 -142.15 155.88
CA ASN A 683 141.22 -142.37 155.19
C ASN A 683 142.21 -141.26 155.51
N ASP A 684 141.74 -140.00 155.50
CA ASP A 684 142.51 -138.82 155.86
C ASP A 684 142.99 -138.90 157.34
N GLU A 685 142.13 -139.33 158.27
CA GLU A 685 142.46 -139.59 159.69
C GLU A 685 143.53 -140.69 159.88
N LEU A 686 143.58 -141.69 159.00
CA LEU A 686 144.59 -142.76 159.01
C LEU A 686 145.91 -142.29 158.39
N GLU A 687 145.86 -141.49 157.33
CA GLU A 687 147.04 -140.91 156.68
C GLU A 687 147.76 -139.92 157.61
N GLU A 688 147.01 -139.07 158.33
CA GLU A 688 147.55 -138.20 159.38
C GLU A 688 148.24 -139.00 160.51
N GLN A 689 147.68 -140.16 160.91
CA GLN A 689 148.31 -141.05 161.89
C GLN A 689 149.61 -141.68 161.36
N CYS A 690 149.66 -142.11 160.10
CA CYS A 690 150.89 -142.57 159.46
C CYS A 690 151.95 -141.46 159.39
N ILE A 691 151.56 -140.22 159.08
CA ILE A 691 152.43 -139.04 159.07
C ILE A 691 152.98 -138.76 160.48
N GLN A 692 152.16 -138.86 161.53
CA GLN A 692 152.61 -138.71 162.92
C GLN A 692 153.58 -139.81 163.34
N HIS A 693 153.32 -141.07 162.99
CA HIS A 693 154.26 -142.17 163.22
C HIS A 693 155.61 -141.95 162.52
N GLY A 694 155.61 -141.52 161.25
CA GLY A 694 156.83 -141.18 160.51
C GLY A 694 157.65 -140.08 161.18
N ARG A 695 157.00 -139.00 161.63
CA ARG A 695 157.66 -137.88 162.34
C ARG A 695 158.27 -138.30 163.68
N ILE A 696 157.70 -139.30 164.37
CA ILE A 696 158.29 -139.89 165.59
C ILE A 696 159.49 -140.77 165.23
N HIS A 697 159.37 -141.60 164.19
CA HIS A 697 160.44 -142.50 163.76
C HIS A 697 161.71 -141.74 163.32
N GLU A 698 161.55 -140.62 162.61
CA GLU A 698 162.69 -139.80 162.17
C GLU A 698 163.36 -139.07 163.35
N LYS A 699 162.61 -138.68 164.39
CA LYS A 699 163.17 -138.17 165.66
C LYS A 699 163.92 -139.24 166.44
N MET A 700 163.40 -140.48 166.48
CA MET A 700 164.04 -141.63 167.11
C MET A 700 165.40 -141.94 166.46
N LYS A 701 165.43 -141.90 165.12
CA LYS A 701 166.63 -142.06 164.27
C LYS A 701 167.68 -140.97 164.51
N LEU A 702 167.26 -139.70 164.62
CA LEU A 702 168.17 -138.60 165.02
C LEU A 702 168.77 -138.82 166.43
N ARG A 703 167.97 -139.30 167.38
CA ARG A 703 168.39 -139.57 168.77
C ARG A 703 169.48 -140.65 168.84
N LEU A 704 169.36 -141.69 168.01
CA LEU A 704 170.38 -142.73 167.85
C LEU A 704 171.67 -142.19 167.23
N HIS A 705 171.58 -141.35 166.20
CA HIS A 705 172.75 -140.77 165.55
C HIS A 705 173.55 -139.86 166.49
N GLN A 706 172.88 -139.11 167.37
CA GLN A 706 173.53 -138.30 168.41
C GLN A 706 174.23 -139.14 169.49
N LEU A 707 173.69 -140.31 169.86
CA LEU A 707 174.34 -141.24 170.78
C LEU A 707 175.60 -141.87 170.16
N ASP A 708 175.54 -142.25 168.88
CA ASP A 708 176.68 -142.80 168.14
C ASP A 708 177.84 -141.77 168.04
N GLN A 709 177.51 -140.51 167.76
CA GLN A 709 178.48 -139.40 167.77
C GLN A 709 179.08 -139.13 169.17
N HIS A 710 178.31 -139.39 170.24
CA HIS A 710 178.79 -139.30 171.62
C HIS A 710 179.74 -140.46 172.01
N CYS A 711 179.59 -141.63 171.37
CA CYS A 711 180.55 -142.74 171.45
C CYS A 711 181.82 -142.48 170.62
N GLN A 712 181.72 -141.87 169.44
CA GLN A 712 182.90 -141.52 168.64
C GLN A 712 183.77 -140.45 169.30
N THR A 713 183.18 -139.41 169.90
CA THR A 713 183.94 -138.34 170.57
C THR A 713 184.60 -138.79 171.87
N THR A 714 183.97 -139.67 172.64
CA THR A 714 184.62 -140.32 173.80
C THR A 714 185.75 -141.28 173.39
N ALA A 715 185.67 -141.89 172.20
CA ALA A 715 186.80 -142.63 171.62
C ALA A 715 187.96 -141.71 171.18
N GLN A 716 187.68 -140.52 170.62
CA GLN A 716 188.73 -139.55 170.26
C GLN A 716 189.49 -139.01 171.49
N GLN A 717 188.80 -138.79 172.61
CA GLN A 717 189.43 -138.43 173.89
C GLN A 717 190.40 -139.49 174.40
N LEU A 718 190.22 -140.78 174.04
CA LEU A 718 191.18 -141.85 174.33
C LEU A 718 192.38 -141.86 173.38
N VAL A 719 192.21 -141.44 172.12
CA VAL A 719 193.30 -141.39 171.12
C VAL A 719 194.27 -140.23 171.38
N GLU A 720 193.80 -139.05 171.77
CA GLU A 720 194.71 -137.93 172.09
C GLU A 720 195.50 -138.15 173.39
N LEU A 721 194.92 -138.87 174.36
CA LEU A 721 195.65 -139.34 175.55
C LEU A 721 196.74 -140.37 175.21
N LEU A 722 196.59 -141.14 174.12
CA LEU A 722 197.67 -141.99 173.58
C LEU A 722 198.74 -141.15 172.85
N ASN A 723 198.36 -140.15 172.04
CA ASN A 723 199.33 -139.29 171.36
C ASN A 723 200.20 -138.46 172.32
N LYS A 724 199.67 -138.11 173.49
CA LYS A 724 200.43 -137.51 174.61
C LYS A 724 201.68 -138.31 175.00
N GLN A 725 201.70 -139.62 174.73
CA GLN A 725 202.80 -140.52 175.09
C GLN A 725 203.88 -140.64 174.00
N ASN A 726 203.59 -140.28 172.75
CA ASN A 726 204.41 -140.66 171.60
C ASN A 726 205.37 -139.56 171.13
N GLU A 727 204.99 -138.27 171.18
CA GLU A 727 205.90 -137.17 170.83
C GLU A 727 206.90 -136.85 171.95
N LEU A 728 206.59 -137.21 173.21
CA LEU A 728 207.60 -137.30 174.28
C LEU A 728 208.65 -138.39 173.98
N TYR A 729 208.33 -139.41 173.19
CA TYR A 729 209.32 -140.38 172.71
C TYR A 729 210.23 -139.79 171.63
N LYS A 730 209.77 -138.76 170.91
CA LYS A 730 210.54 -138.01 169.91
C LYS A 730 211.38 -136.86 170.49
N GLU A 731 211.43 -136.67 171.82
CA GLU A 731 212.47 -135.89 172.52
C GLU A 731 213.87 -136.09 171.91
N ARG A 732 214.19 -137.35 171.61
CA ARG A 732 215.56 -137.86 171.64
C ARG A 732 216.24 -137.94 170.28
N GLN A 733 215.51 -138.25 169.21
CA GLN A 733 216.16 -138.73 167.98
C GLN A 733 216.69 -137.60 167.09
N ALA A 734 215.92 -136.52 166.86
CA ALA A 734 216.38 -135.43 165.98
C ALA A 734 217.45 -134.51 166.61
N LEU A 735 217.71 -134.63 167.91
CA LEU A 735 218.95 -134.12 168.53
C LEU A 735 220.20 -134.91 168.09
N SER A 736 220.00 -136.13 167.59
CA SER A 736 221.02 -137.11 167.21
C SER A 736 221.02 -137.44 165.70
N GLU A 737 220.27 -136.70 164.89
CA GLU A 737 220.49 -136.54 163.44
C GLU A 737 220.92 -135.07 163.22
N GLU A 738 221.87 -134.56 164.03
CA GLU A 738 223.32 -134.64 163.81
C GLU A 738 223.78 -133.85 162.57
N VAL A 739 224.64 -132.84 162.73
CA VAL A 739 226.13 -132.95 162.75
C VAL A 739 226.73 -133.49 161.43
N ASP A 740 226.06 -134.40 160.72
CA ASP A 740 226.58 -135.06 159.52
C ASP A 740 226.51 -134.19 158.27
N SER A 741 225.34 -133.62 157.95
CA SER A 741 225.14 -132.84 156.71
C SER A 741 225.82 -131.47 156.70
N LEU A 742 226.72 -131.21 157.66
CA LEU A 742 227.60 -130.03 157.74
C LEU A 742 228.69 -130.01 156.65
N ARG A 743 228.77 -131.02 155.76
CA ARG A 743 230.04 -131.39 155.11
C ARG A 743 230.13 -131.43 153.58
N THR A 744 229.14 -131.95 152.84
CA THR A 744 229.47 -132.58 151.53
C THR A 744 228.64 -132.23 150.30
N GLN A 745 229.35 -131.60 149.35
CA GLN A 745 229.36 -131.88 147.90
C GLN A 745 228.17 -131.33 147.08
N LEU A 746 228.33 -130.39 146.12
CA LEU A 746 229.28 -130.25 144.99
C LEU A 746 229.09 -131.37 143.94
N LEU A 747 229.21 -131.18 142.61
CA LEU A 747 229.76 -130.10 141.74
C LEU A 747 228.76 -129.83 140.57
N SER A 748 228.94 -128.95 139.56
CA SER A 748 230.13 -128.67 138.73
C SER A 748 230.08 -127.24 138.09
N PRO A 749 231.16 -126.71 137.44
CA PRO A 749 231.56 -125.32 137.67
C PRO A 749 231.75 -124.44 136.40
N GLN A 750 232.47 -123.30 136.58
CA GLN A 750 233.06 -122.37 135.59
C GLN A 750 232.16 -121.23 135.04
N GLN A 751 232.66 -120.00 134.81
CA GLN A 751 233.83 -119.30 135.39
C GLN A 751 233.75 -117.78 135.12
N SER A 752 233.81 -116.95 136.15
CA SER A 752 234.30 -115.55 136.20
C SER A 752 234.02 -114.99 137.61
#